data_AF-M5PSK9-F1
#
_entry.id   AF-M5PSK9-F1
#
_cell.length_a   1.000
_cell.length_b   1.000
_cell.length_c   1.000
_cell.angle_alpha   90.00
_cell.angle_beta   90.00
_cell.angle_gamma   90.00
#
_symmetry.space_group_name_H-M   'P 1'
#
loop_
_entity.id
_entity.type
_entity.pdbx_description
1 polymer ?
#
loop_
_entity_poly.entity_id
_entity_poly.type
_entity_poly.pdbx_seq_one_letter_code
_entity_poly.pdbx_strand_id
1 'polypeptide(L)'
;MNTGITLPTMRLFSTAELAGTRAAMTRRVDLVSTGGMPIYGPDVDGQPDERVSLLLVDELAVVRINYIKCFFDHDECLYLKKFEHNADFREEQTYYFVSQAPRLILDPGRPGLRAVEISAHFLETGHVVVSGVVRKLRQELLAAHGLINVRSSEAQQLGHQLEAMRGSLTWRASRALLDPLDRLLGPRTLGLVSGLLRRNGTKPIGLSDASYREWVRLHDTLSEEDRQAMRERVETMAYRPRISIVMPVYNTPEDYLRQAIESVRWQIYPRWELCISDDASTKPHVRQVLEEYAAADSRIKVDYRQENGHISRSSNSALELAGGEFVALLDHDDLLTEHALYLVAEELNQNPELDFVYSDEDKIDLQGRRFAPHFKPDWNPDMLLSQNYVCHLAVLRRTLLQEAGGFREGLEGSQDYDLFLRASRLTVPARIRHIPFVLYHWRAIEGSTALNMNFKKYCIEASRRAVDEHCEALGMRGRAVAGEPACINRVRFDLSDGPLVSVIIPTRNKAELLVPLVEDLLLRTSYKNLEILIVDHESDEPELLDFYEHCRDNPALRVLPFSGQFNYSAMNNLAAAQAQGDLLLFLNNDMRVLHPDWLEEMVGHGLRAEIGAVGAKLLYPDETIQHCGLILGIKEGVAESQFQGLPAHVVGYVGRTHTLQNVSAVTAACMLLRRTIFIESSGFDEINLPVAFNDVDLCLRLGQLGYRILLTPFARLRHLESASRGSDHTSANFSRFRRELDYMLCRWSRELAYDPAYNPNLSLLGADYAPAFPPRAHKPWQENAANSDR
;
A
#
# COMPACT_ATOMS: atom_id res chain seq x y z
N MET A 1 30.00 -16.40 -21.21
CA MET A 1 30.50 -17.66 -20.63
C MET A 1 29.75 -17.88 -19.33
N ASN A 2 29.04 -19.01 -19.22
CA ASN A 2 28.44 -19.49 -17.98
C ASN A 2 29.55 -19.74 -16.96
N THR A 3 29.59 -18.98 -15.88
CA THR A 3 30.17 -19.44 -14.62
C THR A 3 29.10 -19.31 -13.55
N GLY A 4 28.11 -20.20 -13.61
CA GLY A 4 27.32 -20.53 -12.43
C GLY A 4 28.27 -21.11 -11.40
N ILE A 5 28.67 -20.30 -10.44
CA ILE A 5 29.50 -20.75 -9.32
C ILE A 5 28.56 -21.50 -8.38
N THR A 6 28.41 -22.79 -8.64
CA THR A 6 27.71 -23.69 -7.71
C THR A 6 28.60 -23.84 -6.49
N LEU A 7 28.28 -23.15 -5.39
CA LEU A 7 28.94 -23.40 -4.11
C LEU A 7 28.84 -24.91 -3.81
N PRO A 8 29.94 -25.58 -3.40
CA PRO A 8 29.86 -26.97 -2.98
C PRO A 8 28.85 -27.07 -1.84
N THR A 9 27.78 -27.82 -2.09
CA THR A 9 26.69 -27.97 -1.12
C THR A 9 26.96 -29.21 -0.29
N MET A 10 27.14 -29.03 1.01
CA MET A 10 27.42 -30.14 1.91
C MET A 10 26.13 -30.60 2.58
N ARG A 11 25.81 -31.89 2.42
CA ARG A 11 24.61 -32.50 3.02
C ARG A 11 24.84 -32.70 4.51
N LEU A 12 23.96 -32.11 5.32
CA LEU A 12 24.01 -32.22 6.77
C LEU A 12 23.26 -33.46 7.24
N PHE A 13 21.99 -33.63 6.93
CA PHE A 13 21.20 -34.77 7.39
C PHE A 13 20.44 -35.41 6.23
N SER A 14 20.13 -36.71 6.33
CA SER A 14 19.10 -37.32 5.49
C SER A 14 17.73 -37.22 6.16
N THR A 15 16.67 -37.18 5.35
CA THR A 15 15.28 -37.15 5.86
C THR A 15 15.00 -38.36 6.77
N ALA A 16 15.54 -39.54 6.43
CA ALA A 16 15.38 -40.77 7.23
C ALA A 16 16.07 -40.71 8.60
N GLU A 17 17.26 -40.09 8.71
CA GLU A 17 17.98 -39.94 9.99
C GLU A 17 17.23 -39.02 10.97
N LEU A 18 16.65 -37.95 10.45
CA LEU A 18 15.95 -36.94 11.25
C LEU A 18 14.50 -37.35 11.57
N ALA A 19 13.80 -38.01 10.66
CA ALA A 19 12.42 -38.49 10.88
C ALA A 19 12.33 -39.60 11.95
N GLY A 20 13.41 -40.36 12.16
CA GLY A 20 13.43 -41.46 13.15
C GLY A 20 13.67 -41.03 14.60
N THR A 21 13.91 -39.75 14.88
CA THR A 21 14.29 -39.28 16.23
C THR A 21 13.48 -38.07 16.69
N ARG A 22 12.87 -38.17 17.89
CA ARG A 22 12.14 -37.05 18.54
C ARG A 22 13.05 -36.04 19.24
N ALA A 23 14.36 -36.28 19.27
CA ALA A 23 15.35 -35.43 19.95
C ALA A 23 16.15 -34.60 18.95
N ALA A 24 16.70 -33.47 19.40
CA ALA A 24 17.59 -32.66 18.57
C ALA A 24 18.86 -33.45 18.20
N MET A 25 19.21 -33.47 16.91
CA MET A 25 20.45 -34.03 16.43
C MET A 25 21.48 -32.93 16.24
N THR A 26 22.71 -33.17 16.69
CA THR A 26 23.85 -32.28 16.47
C THR A 26 24.82 -32.93 15.50
N ARG A 27 25.23 -32.20 14.47
CA ARG A 27 26.23 -32.66 13.50
C ARG A 27 27.29 -31.59 13.30
N ARG A 28 28.55 -32.00 13.44
CA ARG A 28 29.72 -31.19 13.15
C ARG A 28 30.30 -31.59 11.80
N VAL A 29 30.61 -30.60 10.99
CA VAL A 29 31.19 -30.74 9.67
C VAL A 29 32.52 -30.00 9.67
N ASP A 30 33.61 -30.72 9.48
CA ASP A 30 34.93 -30.12 9.30
C ASP A 30 35.11 -29.74 7.83
N LEU A 31 35.47 -28.47 7.60
CA LEU A 31 35.58 -27.81 6.31
C LEU A 31 37.02 -27.77 5.78
N VAL A 32 37.96 -28.45 6.44
CA VAL A 32 39.37 -28.55 6.03
C VAL A 32 39.66 -29.95 5.52
N SER A 33 40.07 -30.07 4.26
CA SER A 33 40.57 -31.31 3.68
C SER A 33 41.97 -31.63 4.22
N THR A 34 42.23 -32.91 4.52
CA THR A 34 43.58 -33.45 4.77
C THR A 34 44.44 -33.26 3.53
N GLY A 35 45.06 -32.08 3.38
CA GLY A 35 45.81 -31.69 2.20
C GLY A 35 45.96 -30.18 1.95
N GLY A 36 45.27 -29.32 2.71
CA GLY A 36 45.54 -27.87 2.71
C GLY A 36 44.93 -27.04 1.58
N MET A 37 43.94 -27.55 0.83
CA MET A 37 43.11 -26.72 -0.06
C MET A 37 41.76 -26.38 0.59
N PRO A 38 41.31 -25.11 0.56
CA PRO A 38 40.00 -24.70 1.09
C PRO A 38 38.82 -25.21 0.22
N ILE A 39 37.64 -25.42 0.83
CA ILE A 39 36.39 -25.88 0.16
C ILE A 39 35.60 -24.71 -0.49
N TYR A 40 36.24 -23.55 -0.66
CA TYR A 40 35.59 -22.32 -1.11
C TYR A 40 35.57 -22.20 -2.65
N GLY A 41 34.46 -21.72 -3.21
CA GLY A 41 34.39 -21.35 -4.63
C GLY A 41 35.00 -19.96 -4.85
N PRO A 42 35.44 -19.59 -6.06
CA PRO A 42 35.82 -18.20 -6.32
C PRO A 42 34.58 -17.29 -6.24
N ASP A 43 34.74 -16.06 -5.79
CA ASP A 43 33.73 -15.01 -5.91
C ASP A 43 33.74 -14.40 -7.33
N VAL A 44 32.92 -13.36 -7.55
CA VAL A 44 32.76 -12.71 -8.86
C VAL A 44 34.06 -12.07 -9.38
N ASP A 45 35.02 -11.80 -8.48
CA ASP A 45 36.30 -11.16 -8.76
C ASP A 45 37.49 -12.15 -8.71
N GLY A 46 37.22 -13.45 -8.54
CA GLY A 46 38.23 -14.51 -8.51
C GLY A 46 38.96 -14.68 -7.17
N GLN A 47 38.48 -14.04 -6.10
CA GLN A 47 38.96 -14.23 -4.73
C GLN A 47 38.22 -15.41 -4.06
N PRO A 48 38.75 -16.04 -2.99
CA PRO A 48 38.06 -17.14 -2.31
C PRO A 48 36.77 -16.66 -1.61
N ASP A 49 35.60 -17.18 -2.01
CA ASP A 49 34.30 -16.93 -1.34
C ASP A 49 34.15 -17.85 -0.13
N GLU A 50 34.33 -17.29 1.07
CA GLU A 50 34.31 -18.05 2.33
C GLU A 50 32.90 -18.45 2.80
N ARG A 51 31.86 -18.21 2.00
CA ARG A 51 30.49 -18.64 2.30
C ARG A 51 30.31 -20.15 2.16
N VAL A 52 29.54 -20.74 3.08
CA VAL A 52 29.28 -22.19 3.10
C VAL A 52 27.80 -22.46 2.85
N SER A 53 27.50 -23.26 1.82
CA SER A 53 26.15 -23.73 1.51
C SER A 53 25.93 -25.12 2.12
N LEU A 54 24.93 -25.23 2.99
CA LEU A 54 24.60 -26.47 3.69
C LEU A 54 23.18 -26.91 3.33
N LEU A 55 23.04 -28.13 2.82
CA LEU A 55 21.73 -28.75 2.59
C LEU A 55 21.27 -29.43 3.88
N LEU A 56 20.13 -28.99 4.41
CA LEU A 56 19.63 -29.48 5.70
C LEU A 56 19.05 -30.89 5.56
N VAL A 57 18.16 -31.12 4.59
CA VAL A 57 17.59 -32.43 4.22
C VAL A 57 17.23 -32.50 2.73
N ASP A 58 16.96 -33.70 2.22
CA ASP A 58 16.78 -33.97 0.79
C ASP A 58 15.34 -33.83 0.28
N GLU A 59 14.35 -33.80 1.17
CA GLU A 59 12.93 -33.75 0.84
C GLU A 59 12.23 -32.57 1.51
N LEU A 60 10.93 -32.39 1.24
CA LEU A 60 10.12 -31.39 1.95
C LEU A 60 10.07 -31.70 3.44
N ALA A 61 10.52 -30.77 4.26
CA ALA A 61 10.57 -30.94 5.71
C ALA A 61 10.42 -29.60 6.42
N VAL A 62 9.98 -29.64 7.67
CA VAL A 62 10.05 -28.52 8.61
C VAL A 62 11.17 -28.80 9.60
N VAL A 63 12.27 -28.04 9.47
CA VAL A 63 13.46 -28.20 10.31
C VAL A 63 13.60 -27.00 11.23
N ARG A 64 13.69 -27.26 12.53
CA ARG A 64 14.01 -26.28 13.56
C ARG A 64 15.51 -26.30 13.84
N ILE A 65 16.19 -25.18 13.69
CA ILE A 65 17.60 -25.04 14.11
C ILE A 65 17.67 -24.50 15.53
N ASN A 66 18.31 -25.24 16.44
CA ASN A 66 18.53 -24.82 17.82
C ASN A 66 19.75 -23.92 17.94
N TYR A 67 20.83 -24.27 17.24
CA TYR A 67 22.05 -23.48 17.21
C TYR A 67 22.99 -23.82 16.07
N ILE A 68 23.88 -22.88 15.78
CA ILE A 68 25.02 -23.06 14.88
C ILE A 68 26.28 -22.51 15.55
N LYS A 69 27.33 -23.31 15.58
CA LYS A 69 28.66 -22.94 16.04
C LYS A 69 29.64 -23.00 14.88
N CYS A 70 30.40 -21.94 14.70
CA CYS A 70 31.48 -21.83 13.73
C CYS A 70 32.82 -21.91 14.47
N PHE A 71 33.72 -22.78 14.03
CA PHE A 71 35.06 -22.96 14.61
C PHE A 71 36.10 -22.41 13.65
N PHE A 72 37.00 -21.55 14.13
CA PHE A 72 38.02 -20.89 13.32
C PHE A 72 39.44 -21.36 13.67
N ASP A 73 40.45 -20.93 12.90
CA ASP A 73 41.87 -21.06 13.26
C ASP A 73 42.12 -20.49 14.68
N HIS A 74 42.91 -21.21 15.51
CA HIS A 74 43.24 -20.89 16.91
C HIS A 74 42.17 -21.16 18.00
N ASP A 75 41.31 -22.16 17.82
CA ASP A 75 40.33 -22.67 18.81
C ASP A 75 39.24 -21.66 19.26
N GLU A 76 39.05 -20.57 18.52
CA GLU A 76 37.90 -19.68 18.73
C GLU A 76 36.59 -20.28 18.18
N CYS A 77 35.54 -20.26 19.00
CA CYS A 77 34.20 -20.71 18.64
C CYS A 77 33.21 -19.53 18.67
N LEU A 78 32.54 -19.28 17.54
CA LEU A 78 31.48 -18.28 17.44
C LEU A 78 30.11 -18.98 17.42
N TYR A 79 29.23 -18.58 18.34
CA TYR A 79 27.83 -19.01 18.32
C TYR A 79 27.01 -18.01 17.53
N LEU A 80 26.45 -18.44 16.40
CA LEU A 80 25.58 -17.62 15.59
C LEU A 80 24.17 -17.65 16.22
N LYS A 81 23.75 -16.58 16.91
CA LYS A 81 22.41 -16.47 17.54
C LYS A 81 21.35 -15.81 16.64
N LYS A 82 21.70 -15.32 15.45
CA LYS A 82 20.77 -14.64 14.53
C LYS A 82 21.02 -15.08 13.08
N PHE A 83 20.04 -15.71 12.44
CA PHE A 83 20.10 -16.17 11.03
C PHE A 83 19.13 -15.35 10.20
N GLU A 84 19.49 -14.12 9.85
CA GLU A 84 18.47 -13.16 9.41
C GLU A 84 18.13 -13.18 7.91
N HIS A 85 18.69 -14.08 7.10
CA HIS A 85 18.57 -13.92 5.64
C HIS A 85 17.99 -15.07 4.81
N ASN A 86 17.53 -16.21 5.36
CA ASN A 86 17.02 -17.32 4.51
C ASN A 86 15.89 -18.21 5.10
N ALA A 87 15.27 -17.88 6.23
CA ALA A 87 14.20 -18.73 6.81
C ALA A 87 12.81 -18.37 6.27
N ASP A 88 11.97 -19.36 5.99
CA ASP A 88 10.60 -19.16 5.45
C ASP A 88 9.67 -18.47 6.46
N PHE A 89 9.85 -18.73 7.77
CA PHE A 89 9.25 -17.94 8.85
C PHE A 89 9.97 -18.13 10.19
N ARG A 90 9.70 -17.26 11.16
CA ARG A 90 10.28 -17.26 12.51
C ARG A 90 9.18 -17.15 13.58
N GLU A 91 9.26 -17.98 14.61
CA GLU A 91 8.47 -17.84 15.84
C GLU A 91 9.43 -17.74 17.03
N GLU A 92 9.39 -16.59 17.74
CA GLU A 92 10.36 -16.25 18.79
C GLU A 92 11.84 -16.39 18.36
N GLN A 93 12.60 -17.30 19.01
CA GLN A 93 14.00 -17.65 18.73
C GLN A 93 14.13 -18.87 17.80
N THR A 94 13.05 -19.28 17.14
CA THR A 94 12.99 -20.52 16.35
C THR A 94 12.85 -20.21 14.86
N TYR A 95 13.74 -20.81 14.06
CA TYR A 95 13.78 -20.65 12.61
C TYR A 95 13.19 -21.87 11.92
N TYR A 96 12.28 -21.65 10.96
CA TYR A 96 11.61 -22.69 10.20
C TYR A 96 11.96 -22.55 8.72
N PHE A 97 12.35 -23.66 8.12
CA PHE A 97 12.58 -23.79 6.68
C PHE A 97 11.54 -24.78 6.14
N VAL A 98 10.80 -24.39 5.12
CA VAL A 98 9.69 -25.11 4.48
C VAL A 98 9.86 -25.03 2.96
N SER A 99 10.77 -25.86 2.44
CA SER A 99 10.97 -25.99 1.00
C SER A 99 11.23 -27.46 0.64
N GLN A 100 11.07 -27.81 -0.64
CA GLN A 100 11.70 -29.03 -1.15
C GLN A 100 13.21 -28.83 -1.05
N ALA A 101 13.88 -29.65 -0.23
CA ALA A 101 15.33 -29.61 0.01
C ALA A 101 15.84 -28.28 0.64
N PRO A 102 15.51 -28.00 1.93
CA PRO A 102 15.85 -26.73 2.58
C PRO A 102 17.37 -26.52 2.72
N ARG A 103 17.82 -25.31 2.38
CA ARG A 103 19.25 -24.93 2.36
C ARG A 103 19.54 -23.78 3.31
N LEU A 104 20.73 -23.81 3.88
CA LEU A 104 21.26 -22.75 4.72
C LEU A 104 22.58 -22.24 4.14
N ILE A 105 22.63 -20.94 3.83
CA ILE A 105 23.86 -20.26 3.42
C ILE A 105 24.42 -19.54 4.64
N LEU A 106 25.66 -19.87 5.02
CA LEU A 106 26.39 -19.25 6.12
C LEU A 106 27.44 -18.28 5.58
N ASP A 107 27.38 -17.04 6.05
CA ASP A 107 28.43 -16.03 5.90
C ASP A 107 29.02 -15.74 7.30
N PRO A 108 30.22 -16.27 7.62
CA PRO A 108 30.81 -16.10 8.94
C PRO A 108 31.32 -14.66 9.20
N GLY A 109 31.37 -13.79 8.19
CA GLY A 109 31.83 -12.41 8.31
C GLY A 109 33.31 -12.22 8.65
N ARG A 110 34.10 -13.30 8.68
CA ARG A 110 35.56 -13.30 8.91
C ARG A 110 36.23 -14.59 8.38
N PRO A 111 37.53 -14.52 8.01
CA PRO A 111 38.26 -15.66 7.46
C PRO A 111 38.69 -16.72 8.48
N GLY A 112 39.04 -17.90 7.97
CA GLY A 112 39.64 -18.99 8.74
C GLY A 112 38.65 -20.01 9.33
N LEU A 113 37.44 -20.15 8.76
CA LEU A 113 36.45 -21.13 9.22
C LEU A 113 36.92 -22.58 8.93
N ARG A 114 37.04 -23.39 9.99
CA ARG A 114 37.50 -24.79 9.93
C ARG A 114 36.40 -25.82 10.08
N ALA A 115 35.34 -25.51 10.82
CA ALA A 115 34.24 -26.44 11.04
C ALA A 115 32.96 -25.70 11.41
N VAL A 116 31.82 -26.34 11.17
CA VAL A 116 30.52 -25.87 11.60
C VAL A 116 29.79 -27.00 12.33
N GLU A 117 29.29 -26.73 13.53
CA GLU A 117 28.40 -27.62 14.28
C GLU A 117 26.99 -27.06 14.31
N ILE A 118 26.02 -27.85 13.87
CA ILE A 118 24.60 -27.48 13.81
C ILE A 118 23.81 -28.46 14.65
N SER A 119 22.96 -27.92 15.52
CA SER A 119 21.92 -28.70 16.21
C SER A 119 20.56 -28.37 15.61
N ALA A 120 19.87 -29.39 15.12
CA ALA A 120 18.58 -29.27 14.47
C ALA A 120 17.57 -30.33 14.97
N HIS A 121 16.28 -30.01 14.85
CA HIS A 121 15.16 -30.84 15.26
C HIS A 121 14.13 -30.93 14.12
N PHE A 122 13.66 -32.14 13.84
CA PHE A 122 12.65 -32.39 12.81
C PHE A 122 11.26 -32.35 13.41
N LEU A 123 10.34 -31.64 12.75
CA LEU A 123 8.95 -31.57 13.16
C LEU A 123 8.14 -32.46 12.20
N GLU A 124 7.63 -33.60 12.69
CA GLU A 124 6.76 -34.48 11.91
C GLU A 124 5.60 -33.66 11.32
N THR A 125 5.41 -33.80 10.01
CA THR A 125 4.43 -33.05 9.20
C THR A 125 2.98 -33.24 9.66
N GLY A 126 2.71 -34.19 10.56
CA GLY A 126 1.41 -34.38 11.22
C GLY A 126 1.21 -33.63 12.55
N HIS A 127 2.23 -32.94 13.07
CA HIS A 127 2.20 -32.33 14.42
C HIS A 127 2.34 -30.79 14.44
N VAL A 128 2.52 -30.13 13.30
CA VAL A 128 2.59 -28.65 13.21
C VAL A 128 1.73 -28.14 12.07
N VAL A 129 0.41 -28.21 12.21
CA VAL A 129 -0.53 -27.64 11.23
C VAL A 129 -1.77 -27.10 11.94
N VAL A 130 -1.62 -26.05 12.76
CA VAL A 130 -2.79 -25.25 13.20
C VAL A 130 -2.41 -23.78 13.37
N SER A 131 -1.90 -23.13 12.33
CA SER A 131 -2.10 -21.69 12.12
C SER A 131 -1.56 -21.29 10.75
N GLY A 132 -0.27 -21.56 10.46
CA GLY A 132 0.39 -21.15 9.21
C GLY A 132 -0.02 -21.96 7.97
N VAL A 133 -0.03 -23.29 8.09
CA VAL A 133 -0.41 -24.16 6.96
C VAL A 133 -1.91 -24.12 6.69
N VAL A 134 -2.75 -23.97 7.73
CA VAL A 134 -4.19 -23.69 7.56
C VAL A 134 -4.40 -22.31 6.92
N ARG A 135 -3.56 -21.31 7.21
CA ARG A 135 -3.65 -19.96 6.62
C ARG A 135 -3.27 -19.95 5.13
N LYS A 136 -2.24 -20.71 4.74
CA LYS A 136 -1.87 -20.91 3.33
C LYS A 136 -2.91 -21.75 2.58
N LEU A 137 -3.32 -22.90 3.15
CA LEU A 137 -4.37 -23.74 2.56
C LEU A 137 -5.72 -23.02 2.51
N ARG A 138 -6.05 -22.14 3.47
CA ARG A 138 -7.29 -21.33 3.45
C ARG A 138 -7.21 -20.21 2.43
N GLN A 139 -6.05 -19.59 2.21
CA GLN A 139 -5.86 -18.66 1.10
C GLN A 139 -5.99 -19.37 -0.26
N GLU A 140 -5.41 -20.57 -0.39
CA GLU A 140 -5.56 -21.40 -1.59
C GLU A 140 -7.01 -21.92 -1.77
N LEU A 141 -7.71 -22.28 -0.68
CA LEU A 141 -9.13 -22.69 -0.70
C LEU A 141 -10.09 -21.52 -0.95
N LEU A 142 -9.78 -20.30 -0.49
CA LEU A 142 -10.57 -19.09 -0.75
C LEU A 142 -10.36 -18.61 -2.19
N ALA A 143 -9.13 -18.71 -2.71
CA ALA A 143 -8.83 -18.52 -4.12
C ALA A 143 -9.58 -19.55 -5.00
N ALA A 144 -9.71 -20.80 -4.54
CA ALA A 144 -10.51 -21.83 -5.23
C ALA A 144 -12.04 -21.62 -5.07
N HIS A 145 -12.53 -21.16 -3.93
CA HIS A 145 -13.97 -20.91 -3.70
C HIS A 145 -14.48 -19.69 -4.48
N GLY A 146 -13.64 -18.69 -4.75
CA GLY A 146 -13.98 -17.57 -5.62
C GLY A 146 -14.18 -17.94 -7.09
N LEU A 147 -13.83 -19.18 -7.49
CA LEU A 147 -13.78 -19.62 -8.88
C LEU A 147 -14.73 -20.77 -9.26
N ILE A 148 -15.61 -21.28 -8.38
CA ILE A 148 -16.36 -22.51 -8.69
C ILE A 148 -17.87 -22.40 -8.49
N ASN A 149 -18.56 -22.10 -9.60
CA ASN A 149 -19.71 -22.90 -10.02
C ASN A 149 -19.16 -24.23 -10.61
N VAL A 150 -19.71 -25.39 -10.20
CA VAL A 150 -19.48 -26.80 -10.69
C VAL A 150 -18.33 -27.57 -9.99
N ARG A 151 -18.48 -28.62 -9.16
CA ARG A 151 -19.19 -29.92 -9.26
C ARG A 151 -19.26 -30.61 -7.88
N SER A 152 -20.36 -31.31 -7.58
CA SER A 152 -20.73 -31.83 -6.24
C SER A 152 -19.95 -33.06 -5.70
N SER A 153 -19.02 -33.65 -6.46
CA SER A 153 -18.36 -34.91 -6.05
C SER A 153 -17.14 -34.72 -5.15
N GLU A 154 -16.38 -33.63 -5.29
CA GLU A 154 -15.16 -33.40 -4.47
C GLU A 154 -15.50 -32.85 -3.08
N ALA A 155 -16.57 -32.06 -2.95
CA ALA A 155 -17.07 -31.55 -1.66
C ALA A 155 -17.60 -32.67 -0.75
N GLN A 156 -18.20 -33.73 -1.32
CA GLN A 156 -18.66 -34.90 -0.57
C GLN A 156 -17.50 -35.73 -0.01
N GLN A 157 -16.38 -35.80 -0.72
CA GLN A 157 -15.22 -36.59 -0.29
C GLN A 157 -14.47 -35.91 0.88
N LEU A 158 -14.39 -34.57 0.89
CA LEU A 158 -13.86 -33.81 2.03
C LEU A 158 -14.79 -33.83 3.26
N GLY A 159 -16.11 -33.79 3.05
CA GLY A 159 -17.09 -33.87 4.14
C GLY A 159 -17.00 -35.18 4.93
N HIS A 160 -16.82 -36.31 4.24
CA HIS A 160 -16.66 -37.62 4.88
C HIS A 160 -15.36 -37.77 5.68
N GLN A 161 -14.27 -37.12 5.26
CA GLN A 161 -12.99 -37.14 6.00
C GLN A 161 -13.04 -36.30 7.28
N LEU A 162 -13.78 -35.19 7.27
CA LEU A 162 -14.02 -34.33 8.44
C LEU A 162 -14.91 -34.99 9.50
N GLU A 163 -15.93 -35.75 9.10
CA GLU A 163 -16.78 -36.50 10.04
C GLU A 163 -16.05 -37.67 10.70
N ALA A 164 -15.17 -38.36 9.96
CA ALA A 164 -14.32 -39.41 10.50
C ALA A 164 -13.33 -38.89 11.58
N MET A 165 -12.83 -37.66 11.44
CA MET A 165 -11.96 -37.01 12.44
C MET A 165 -12.72 -36.58 13.71
N ARG A 166 -13.98 -36.15 13.61
CA ARG A 166 -14.80 -35.73 14.76
C ARG A 166 -15.20 -36.89 15.68
N GLY A 167 -15.20 -38.12 15.16
CA GLY A 167 -15.52 -39.34 15.91
C GLY A 167 -14.36 -39.95 16.71
N SER A 168 -13.12 -39.47 16.54
CA SER A 168 -11.95 -40.12 17.14
C SER A 168 -11.80 -39.81 18.64
N LEU A 169 -11.25 -40.79 19.37
CA LEU A 169 -10.92 -40.65 20.80
C LEU A 169 -9.92 -39.51 21.07
N THR A 170 -9.10 -39.13 20.09
CA THR A 170 -8.10 -38.06 20.20
C THR A 170 -8.73 -36.67 20.26
N TRP A 171 -9.83 -36.42 19.53
CA TRP A 171 -10.58 -35.16 19.60
C TRP A 171 -11.28 -34.96 20.95
N ARG A 172 -11.70 -36.05 21.60
CA ARG A 172 -12.31 -36.01 22.93
C ARG A 172 -11.29 -35.80 24.05
N ALA A 173 -10.05 -36.29 23.87
CA ALA A 173 -8.97 -36.14 24.84
C ALA A 173 -8.29 -34.75 24.80
N SER A 174 -8.19 -34.12 23.63
CA SER A 174 -7.60 -32.77 23.49
C SER A 174 -8.44 -31.68 24.17
N ARG A 175 -9.76 -31.86 24.27
CA ARG A 175 -10.66 -30.91 24.95
C ARG A 175 -10.52 -30.91 26.49
N ALA A 176 -10.02 -32.01 27.08
CA ALA A 176 -9.86 -32.14 28.52
C ALA A 176 -8.52 -31.60 29.07
N LEU A 177 -7.56 -31.29 28.18
CA LEU A 177 -6.21 -30.84 28.53
C LEU A 177 -5.96 -29.34 28.31
N LEU A 178 -6.91 -28.63 27.68
CA LEU A 178 -6.75 -27.21 27.34
C LEU A 178 -7.20 -26.24 28.44
N ASP A 179 -8.00 -26.68 29.42
CA ASP A 179 -8.48 -25.82 30.52
C ASP A 179 -7.46 -25.49 31.63
N PRO A 180 -6.41 -26.30 31.94
CA PRO A 180 -5.50 -25.97 33.05
C PRO A 180 -4.27 -25.12 32.67
N LEU A 181 -3.87 -25.09 31.39
CA LEU A 181 -2.63 -24.44 30.93
C LEU A 181 -2.73 -22.91 30.84
N ASP A 182 -3.94 -22.37 30.67
CA ASP A 182 -4.21 -20.93 30.60
C ASP A 182 -4.08 -20.20 31.95
N ARG A 183 -3.93 -20.93 33.07
CA ARG A 183 -3.83 -20.35 34.42
C ARG A 183 -2.41 -20.06 34.89
N LEU A 184 -1.36 -20.52 34.18
CA LEU A 184 -0.02 -20.62 34.77
C LEU A 184 1.03 -19.58 34.29
N LEU A 185 0.79 -18.80 33.23
CA LEU A 185 1.84 -17.95 32.61
C LEU A 185 1.43 -16.47 32.46
N GLY A 186 1.05 -15.82 33.57
CA GLY A 186 0.54 -14.44 33.60
C GLY A 186 1.41 -13.32 32.96
N PRO A 187 0.85 -12.11 32.76
CA PRO A 187 1.20 -11.21 31.65
C PRO A 187 2.17 -10.05 32.00
N ARG A 188 3.30 -10.28 32.67
CA ARG A 188 4.18 -9.18 33.17
C ARG A 188 5.55 -8.98 32.50
N THR A 189 5.84 -9.58 31.35
CA THR A 189 7.20 -9.50 30.76
C THR A 189 7.30 -8.92 29.35
N LEU A 190 6.22 -8.41 28.75
CA LEU A 190 6.24 -7.91 27.36
C LEU A 190 6.30 -6.37 27.20
N GLY A 191 6.20 -5.59 28.28
CA GLY A 191 6.22 -4.12 28.22
C GLY A 191 7.62 -3.46 28.16
N LEU A 192 8.68 -4.21 28.46
CA LEU A 192 10.05 -3.65 28.61
C LEU A 192 10.98 -3.91 27.42
N VAL A 193 10.58 -4.78 26.49
CA VAL A 193 11.42 -5.15 25.33
C VAL A 193 11.14 -4.27 24.10
N SER A 194 9.95 -3.67 24.00
CA SER A 194 9.58 -2.76 22.90
C SER A 194 10.31 -1.41 22.93
N GLY A 195 10.71 -0.93 24.11
CA GLY A 195 11.43 0.34 24.28
C GLY A 195 12.92 0.28 23.91
N LEU A 196 13.55 -0.90 24.00
CA LEU A 196 15.00 -1.04 23.82
C LEU A 196 15.42 -1.25 22.36
N LEU A 197 14.50 -1.60 21.46
CA LEU A 197 14.77 -1.80 20.03
C LEU A 197 14.61 -0.53 19.17
N ARG A 198 14.19 0.60 19.76
CA ARG A 198 13.95 1.87 19.05
C ARG A 198 15.16 2.78 18.91
N ARG A 199 16.37 2.34 19.27
CA ARG A 199 17.54 3.22 19.38
C ARG A 199 18.59 3.15 18.27
N ASN A 200 18.40 2.36 17.22
CA ASN A 200 19.38 2.31 16.12
C ASN A 200 18.76 2.74 14.78
N GLY A 201 19.12 3.94 14.34
CA GLY A 201 19.42 4.32 12.95
C GLY A 201 18.42 3.93 11.86
N THR A 202 17.67 4.94 11.41
CA THR A 202 16.93 5.05 10.14
C THR A 202 17.44 4.14 9.00
N LYS A 203 16.61 3.16 8.61
CA LYS A 203 16.51 2.70 7.21
C LYS A 203 15.16 3.16 6.67
N PRO A 204 15.08 3.64 5.41
CA PRO A 204 13.80 3.98 4.80
C PRO A 204 12.93 2.74 4.74
N ILE A 205 11.63 2.95 4.93
CA ILE A 205 10.62 1.92 4.76
C ILE A 205 10.20 1.93 3.31
N GLY A 206 10.19 0.75 2.72
CA GLY A 206 9.95 0.54 1.31
C GLY A 206 11.05 -0.33 0.71
N LEU A 207 10.61 -1.33 -0.04
CA LEU A 207 11.29 -1.86 -1.23
C LEU A 207 12.81 -1.75 -1.19
N SER A 208 13.51 -2.76 -0.70
CA SER A 208 14.92 -2.86 -1.10
C SER A 208 14.97 -3.04 -2.61
N ASP A 209 15.90 -2.36 -3.29
CA ASP A 209 16.09 -2.53 -4.73
C ASP A 209 16.28 -4.01 -5.11
N ALA A 210 16.85 -4.80 -4.18
CA ALA A 210 16.96 -6.25 -4.31
C ALA A 210 15.61 -6.97 -4.35
N SER A 211 14.67 -6.61 -3.47
CA SER A 211 13.30 -7.17 -3.45
C SER A 211 12.54 -6.78 -4.72
N TYR A 212 12.62 -5.51 -5.13
CA TYR A 212 11.90 -5.08 -6.34
C TYR A 212 12.46 -5.73 -7.62
N ARG A 213 13.79 -5.84 -7.74
CA ARG A 213 14.41 -6.53 -8.87
C ARG A 213 13.95 -7.99 -8.98
N GLU A 214 13.82 -8.68 -7.85
CA GLU A 214 13.32 -10.05 -7.83
C GLU A 214 11.82 -10.12 -8.21
N TRP A 215 11.03 -9.15 -7.75
CA TRP A 215 9.64 -9.00 -8.17
C TRP A 215 9.53 -8.81 -9.69
N VAL A 216 10.36 -7.94 -10.28
CA VAL A 216 10.41 -7.73 -11.73
C VAL A 216 10.76 -9.02 -12.46
N ARG A 217 11.78 -9.75 -11.99
CA ARG A 217 12.23 -11.02 -12.60
C ARG A 217 11.14 -12.08 -12.59
N LEU A 218 10.38 -12.19 -11.51
CA LEU A 218 9.37 -13.24 -11.32
C LEU A 218 8.01 -12.90 -11.90
N HIS A 219 7.63 -11.61 -11.90
CA HIS A 219 6.25 -11.21 -12.10
C HIS A 219 6.05 -10.20 -13.23
N ASP A 220 7.06 -9.41 -13.58
CA ASP A 220 6.96 -8.32 -14.56
C ASP A 220 7.93 -8.46 -15.74
N THR A 221 8.43 -9.68 -15.97
CA THR A 221 9.23 -10.05 -17.13
C THR A 221 8.40 -10.97 -18.01
N LEU A 222 8.15 -10.53 -19.25
CA LEU A 222 7.31 -11.28 -20.19
C LEU A 222 8.07 -12.44 -20.83
N SER A 223 7.45 -13.62 -20.87
CA SER A 223 7.94 -14.76 -21.64
C SER A 223 7.52 -14.67 -23.12
N GLU A 224 8.09 -15.50 -23.99
CA GLU A 224 7.62 -15.57 -25.38
C GLU A 224 6.19 -16.08 -25.49
N GLU A 225 5.77 -16.96 -24.58
CA GLU A 225 4.38 -17.41 -24.47
C GLU A 225 3.44 -16.26 -24.12
N ASP A 226 3.82 -15.39 -23.16
CA ASP A 226 3.05 -14.20 -22.83
C ASP A 226 2.89 -13.29 -24.06
N ARG A 227 4.01 -13.02 -24.78
CA ARG A 227 4.00 -12.22 -26.02
C ARG A 227 3.10 -12.82 -27.09
N GLN A 228 3.14 -14.14 -27.26
CA GLN A 228 2.32 -14.83 -28.24
C GLN A 228 0.83 -14.79 -27.90
N ALA A 229 0.46 -15.06 -26.65
CA ALA A 229 -0.92 -14.97 -26.17
C ALA A 229 -1.50 -13.56 -26.37
N MET A 230 -0.71 -12.51 -26.11
CA MET A 230 -1.13 -11.14 -26.38
C MET A 230 -1.34 -10.86 -27.88
N ARG A 231 -0.45 -11.34 -28.75
CA ARG A 231 -0.61 -11.19 -30.22
C ARG A 231 -1.90 -11.85 -30.72
N GLU A 232 -2.17 -13.07 -30.28
CA GLU A 232 -3.40 -13.81 -30.62
C GLU A 232 -4.65 -13.09 -30.08
N ARG A 233 -4.56 -12.55 -28.87
CA ARG A 233 -5.64 -11.74 -28.29
C ARG A 233 -5.92 -10.49 -29.12
N VAL A 234 -4.88 -9.78 -29.57
CA VAL A 234 -5.03 -8.60 -30.46
C VAL A 234 -5.76 -8.96 -31.75
N GLU A 235 -5.49 -10.13 -32.33
CA GLU A 235 -6.16 -10.60 -33.56
C GLU A 235 -7.66 -10.87 -33.38
N THR A 236 -8.13 -11.05 -32.15
CA THR A 236 -9.55 -11.32 -31.82
C THR A 236 -10.26 -10.16 -31.14
N MET A 237 -9.56 -9.06 -30.81
CA MET A 237 -10.17 -7.85 -30.23
C MET A 237 -11.26 -7.29 -31.16
N ALA A 238 -12.44 -7.02 -30.58
CA ALA A 238 -13.56 -6.40 -31.30
C ALA A 238 -13.32 -4.90 -31.51
N TYR A 239 -12.71 -4.24 -30.52
CA TYR A 239 -12.38 -2.84 -30.57
C TYR A 239 -10.86 -2.65 -30.64
N ARG A 240 -10.37 -1.98 -31.70
CA ARG A 240 -8.94 -1.76 -31.95
C ARG A 240 -8.64 -0.28 -32.22
N PRO A 241 -8.80 0.58 -31.20
CA PRO A 241 -8.58 2.01 -31.35
C PRO A 241 -7.13 2.29 -31.74
N ARG A 242 -6.92 3.30 -32.60
CA ARG A 242 -5.57 3.81 -32.85
C ARG A 242 -5.16 4.72 -31.69
N ILE A 243 -3.98 4.47 -31.12
CA ILE A 243 -3.41 5.28 -30.05
C ILE A 243 -2.29 6.14 -30.63
N SER A 244 -2.40 7.47 -30.51
CA SER A 244 -1.33 8.41 -30.90
C SER A 244 -0.44 8.68 -29.70
N ILE A 245 0.87 8.46 -29.83
CA ILE A 245 1.85 8.77 -28.78
C ILE A 245 2.41 10.16 -29.08
N VAL A 246 2.23 11.09 -28.16
CA VAL A 246 2.74 12.47 -28.26
C VAL A 246 4.09 12.54 -27.56
N MET A 247 5.12 12.94 -28.31
CA MET A 247 6.51 13.00 -27.83
C MET A 247 7.17 14.34 -28.20
N PRO A 248 7.19 15.34 -27.30
CA PRO A 248 7.99 16.54 -27.47
C PRO A 248 9.48 16.22 -27.33
N VAL A 249 10.34 16.78 -28.19
CA VAL A 249 11.79 16.47 -28.24
C VAL A 249 12.61 17.76 -28.19
N TYR A 250 13.63 17.80 -27.33
CA TYR A 250 14.61 18.89 -27.34
C TYR A 250 16.00 18.43 -26.89
N ASN A 251 16.98 18.48 -27.81
CA ASN A 251 18.40 18.19 -27.54
C ASN A 251 18.69 16.84 -26.84
N THR A 252 17.79 15.86 -26.99
CA THR A 252 17.90 14.55 -26.35
C THR A 252 19.18 13.82 -26.79
N PRO A 253 19.93 13.16 -25.88
CA PRO A 253 21.03 12.28 -26.26
C PRO A 253 20.58 11.19 -27.23
N GLU A 254 21.40 10.91 -28.25
CA GLU A 254 21.04 9.99 -29.35
C GLU A 254 20.55 8.63 -28.84
N ASP A 255 21.30 7.99 -27.95
CA ASP A 255 20.95 6.66 -27.44
C ASP A 255 19.57 6.62 -26.77
N TYR A 256 19.21 7.67 -26.03
CA TYR A 256 17.93 7.72 -25.32
C TYR A 256 16.78 8.02 -26.28
N LEU A 257 16.98 8.92 -27.24
CA LEU A 257 15.98 9.21 -28.28
C LEU A 257 15.67 7.95 -29.10
N ARG A 258 16.72 7.22 -29.50
CA ARG A 258 16.56 5.95 -30.22
C ARG A 258 15.81 4.92 -29.38
N GLN A 259 16.19 4.74 -28.11
CA GLN A 259 15.51 3.80 -27.22
C GLN A 259 14.03 4.17 -26.99
N ALA A 260 13.71 5.46 -26.83
CA ALA A 260 12.33 5.93 -26.68
C ALA A 260 11.49 5.58 -27.92
N ILE A 261 12.00 5.87 -29.13
CA ILE A 261 11.32 5.53 -30.38
C ILE A 261 11.18 4.01 -30.54
N GLU A 262 12.23 3.23 -30.26
CA GLU A 262 12.16 1.76 -30.34
C GLU A 262 11.16 1.16 -29.35
N SER A 263 11.02 1.73 -28.14
CA SER A 263 10.03 1.27 -27.16
C SER A 263 8.59 1.37 -27.68
N VAL A 264 8.31 2.33 -28.57
CA VAL A 264 7.04 2.44 -29.29
C VAL A 264 6.97 1.45 -30.45
N ARG A 265 8.07 1.24 -31.18
CA ARG A 265 8.12 0.27 -32.30
C ARG A 265 7.93 -1.18 -31.85
N TRP A 266 8.38 -1.51 -30.63
CA TRP A 266 8.25 -2.84 -30.03
C TRP A 266 6.89 -3.13 -29.40
N GLN A 267 5.93 -2.20 -29.47
CA GLN A 267 4.59 -2.44 -28.94
C GLN A 267 3.93 -3.64 -29.62
N ILE A 268 3.48 -4.59 -28.81
CA ILE A 268 2.74 -5.79 -29.25
C ILE A 268 1.43 -5.40 -29.93
N TYR A 269 0.79 -4.35 -29.43
CA TYR A 269 -0.40 -3.79 -30.07
C TYR A 269 0.01 -2.93 -31.28
N PRO A 270 -0.42 -3.25 -32.52
CA PRO A 270 0.18 -2.67 -33.72
C PRO A 270 -0.46 -1.34 -34.17
N ARG A 271 -1.60 -0.95 -33.59
CA ARG A 271 -2.42 0.19 -34.04
C ARG A 271 -2.02 1.47 -33.30
N TRP A 272 -0.81 1.93 -33.58
CA TRP A 272 -0.27 3.17 -33.03
C TRP A 272 0.25 4.11 -34.11
N GLU A 273 0.44 5.36 -33.74
CA GLU A 273 1.25 6.34 -34.47
C GLU A 273 2.07 7.16 -33.46
N LEU A 274 3.31 7.48 -33.81
CA LEU A 274 4.21 8.27 -32.97
C LEU A 274 4.27 9.68 -33.54
N CYS A 275 3.81 10.66 -32.76
CA CYS A 275 3.68 12.05 -33.14
C CYS A 275 4.76 12.84 -32.39
N ILE A 276 5.80 13.23 -33.11
CA ILE A 276 7.00 13.87 -32.56
C ILE A 276 6.99 15.35 -32.92
N SER A 277 7.31 16.21 -31.95
CA SER A 277 7.62 17.61 -32.23
C SER A 277 9.04 17.92 -31.77
N ASP A 278 9.94 18.16 -32.73
CA ASP A 278 11.28 18.67 -32.44
C ASP A 278 11.19 20.18 -32.15
N ASP A 279 11.41 20.56 -30.88
CA ASP A 279 11.29 21.94 -30.39
C ASP A 279 12.53 22.79 -30.68
N ALA A 280 12.91 22.82 -31.96
CA ALA A 280 14.10 23.49 -32.47
C ALA A 280 15.39 22.99 -31.79
N SER A 281 15.62 21.67 -31.78
CA SER A 281 16.86 21.09 -31.27
C SER A 281 18.10 21.67 -31.95
N THR A 282 19.07 22.06 -31.12
CA THR A 282 20.38 22.59 -31.55
C THR A 282 21.39 21.49 -31.87
N LYS A 283 21.13 20.25 -31.42
CA LYS A 283 22.01 19.11 -31.64
C LYS A 283 21.69 18.44 -32.99
N PRO A 284 22.63 18.40 -33.95
CA PRO A 284 22.35 17.90 -35.30
C PRO A 284 21.88 16.44 -35.34
N HIS A 285 22.36 15.60 -34.41
CA HIS A 285 21.99 14.18 -34.37
C HIS A 285 20.50 13.97 -34.11
N VAL A 286 19.82 14.87 -33.41
CA VAL A 286 18.38 14.75 -33.12
C VAL A 286 17.60 14.68 -34.43
N ARG A 287 17.80 15.68 -35.31
CA ARG A 287 17.14 15.71 -36.61
C ARG A 287 17.50 14.49 -37.47
N GLN A 288 18.77 14.09 -37.48
CA GLN A 288 19.22 12.91 -38.22
C GLN A 288 18.47 11.64 -37.78
N VAL A 289 18.36 11.41 -36.47
CA VAL A 289 17.63 10.27 -35.90
C VAL A 289 16.15 10.33 -36.28
N LEU A 290 15.51 11.50 -36.14
CA LEU A 290 14.09 11.66 -36.45
C LEU A 290 13.78 11.41 -37.94
N GLU A 291 14.62 11.91 -38.85
CA GLU A 291 14.50 11.68 -40.29
C GLU A 291 14.70 10.19 -40.65
N GLU A 292 15.68 9.52 -40.02
CA GLU A 292 15.94 8.09 -40.17
C GLU A 292 14.70 7.25 -39.81
N TYR A 293 14.11 7.50 -38.63
CA TYR A 293 12.95 6.75 -38.15
C TYR A 293 11.67 7.06 -38.93
N ALA A 294 11.43 8.32 -39.28
CA ALA A 294 10.27 8.70 -40.10
C ALA A 294 10.32 8.09 -41.50
N ALA A 295 11.52 7.94 -42.07
CA ALA A 295 11.71 7.25 -43.36
C ALA A 295 11.51 5.73 -43.24
N ALA A 296 11.86 5.12 -42.09
CA ALA A 296 11.77 3.68 -41.87
C ALA A 296 10.37 3.19 -41.49
N ASP A 297 9.54 4.02 -40.84
CA ASP A 297 8.19 3.64 -40.42
C ASP A 297 7.21 4.81 -40.61
N SER A 298 6.29 4.66 -41.57
CA SER A 298 5.28 5.68 -41.90
C SER A 298 4.32 6.05 -40.76
N ARG A 299 4.29 5.26 -39.67
CA ARG A 299 3.51 5.59 -38.46
C ARG A 299 4.19 6.66 -37.60
N ILE A 300 5.46 6.97 -37.86
CA ILE A 300 6.24 8.00 -37.17
C ILE A 300 6.11 9.31 -37.95
N LYS A 301 5.51 10.31 -37.32
CA LYS A 301 5.28 11.65 -37.87
C LYS A 301 6.10 12.66 -37.07
N VAL A 302 6.73 13.60 -37.76
CA VAL A 302 7.61 14.60 -37.12
C VAL A 302 7.24 15.99 -37.59
N ASP A 303 7.02 16.89 -36.63
CA ASP A 303 6.97 18.33 -36.83
C ASP A 303 8.30 18.96 -36.38
N TYR A 304 8.84 19.87 -37.20
CA TYR A 304 10.10 20.58 -36.92
C TYR A 304 9.81 22.05 -36.65
N ARG A 305 9.74 22.41 -35.38
CA ARG A 305 9.45 23.78 -34.96
C ARG A 305 10.62 24.70 -35.31
N GLN A 306 10.29 25.92 -35.73
CA GLN A 306 11.29 26.92 -36.11
C GLN A 306 11.92 27.62 -34.89
N GLU A 307 11.21 27.61 -33.76
CA GLU A 307 11.61 28.27 -32.52
C GLU A 307 11.28 27.38 -31.33
N ASN A 308 12.16 27.43 -30.32
CA ASN A 308 11.94 26.71 -29.06
C ASN A 308 10.75 27.32 -28.31
N GLY A 309 9.67 26.54 -28.16
CA GLY A 309 8.44 26.92 -27.49
C GLY A 309 8.25 26.27 -26.13
N HIS A 310 9.26 25.56 -25.63
CA HIS A 310 9.20 24.73 -24.43
C HIS A 310 8.14 23.62 -24.51
N ILE A 311 8.00 22.87 -23.40
CA ILE A 311 7.23 21.65 -23.33
C ILE A 311 5.77 21.83 -23.75
N SER A 312 5.06 22.86 -23.29
CA SER A 312 3.64 23.04 -23.60
C SER A 312 3.38 23.25 -25.10
N ARG A 313 4.14 24.13 -25.78
CA ARG A 313 3.95 24.37 -27.21
C ARG A 313 4.43 23.20 -28.06
N SER A 314 5.53 22.56 -27.68
CA SER A 314 6.03 21.36 -28.36
C SER A 314 5.03 20.20 -28.26
N SER A 315 4.49 19.93 -27.07
CA SER A 315 3.46 18.91 -26.88
C SER A 315 2.20 19.20 -27.68
N ASN A 316 1.77 20.46 -27.80
CA ASN A 316 0.65 20.85 -28.66
C ASN A 316 0.94 20.63 -30.16
N SER A 317 2.15 20.96 -30.64
CA SER A 317 2.54 20.68 -32.03
C SER A 317 2.56 19.17 -32.33
N ALA A 318 3.04 18.35 -31.40
CA ALA A 318 2.96 16.90 -31.53
C ALA A 318 1.50 16.40 -31.48
N LEU A 319 0.66 17.01 -30.64
CA LEU A 319 -0.77 16.70 -30.57
C LEU A 319 -1.53 17.05 -31.86
N GLU A 320 -1.13 18.10 -32.59
CA GLU A 320 -1.74 18.46 -33.90
C GLU A 320 -1.54 17.36 -34.96
N LEU A 321 -0.47 16.55 -34.84
CA LEU A 321 -0.22 15.39 -35.72
C LEU A 321 -1.11 14.17 -35.37
N ALA A 322 -1.74 14.17 -34.19
CA ALA A 322 -2.45 13.02 -33.62
C ALA A 322 -3.81 12.77 -34.29
N GLY A 323 -3.89 11.67 -35.02
CA GLY A 323 -5.08 11.12 -35.66
C GLY A 323 -5.72 9.95 -34.92
N GLY A 324 -5.14 9.48 -33.81
CA GLY A 324 -5.67 8.41 -32.97
C GLY A 324 -6.96 8.80 -32.25
N GLU A 325 -7.73 7.80 -31.83
CA GLU A 325 -8.89 8.03 -30.97
C GLU A 325 -8.46 8.35 -29.54
N PHE A 326 -7.32 7.81 -29.12
CA PHE A 326 -6.68 8.06 -27.84
C PHE A 326 -5.29 8.65 -28.04
N VAL A 327 -4.83 9.43 -27.06
CA VAL A 327 -3.53 10.08 -27.01
C VAL A 327 -2.80 9.62 -25.76
N ALA A 328 -1.59 9.08 -25.93
CA ALA A 328 -0.68 8.69 -24.87
C ALA A 328 0.49 9.68 -24.77
N LEU A 329 0.97 9.94 -23.55
CA LEU A 329 2.07 10.87 -23.30
C LEU A 329 3.38 10.12 -23.04
N LEU A 330 4.44 10.46 -23.79
CA LEU A 330 5.78 9.86 -23.65
C LEU A 330 6.86 10.94 -23.70
N ASP A 331 7.73 10.96 -22.69
CA ASP A 331 8.92 11.81 -22.71
C ASP A 331 10.01 11.20 -23.61
N HIS A 332 10.77 12.07 -24.28
CA HIS A 332 11.70 11.70 -25.35
C HIS A 332 12.91 10.84 -24.91
N ASP A 333 13.11 10.67 -23.61
CA ASP A 333 14.20 9.91 -23.00
C ASP A 333 13.69 8.71 -22.17
N ASP A 334 12.38 8.49 -22.10
CA ASP A 334 11.77 7.41 -21.32
C ASP A 334 11.37 6.21 -22.19
N LEU A 335 10.90 5.13 -21.54
CA LEU A 335 10.53 3.89 -22.22
C LEU A 335 9.12 3.45 -21.87
N LEU A 336 8.38 3.00 -22.88
CA LEU A 336 7.17 2.19 -22.69
C LEU A 336 7.54 0.71 -22.60
N THR A 337 6.80 -0.05 -21.80
CA THR A 337 6.89 -1.52 -21.85
C THR A 337 6.24 -2.05 -23.12
N GLU A 338 6.73 -3.15 -23.69
CA GLU A 338 6.25 -3.72 -24.97
C GLU A 338 4.75 -4.08 -25.00
N HIS A 339 4.13 -4.22 -23.83
CA HIS A 339 2.72 -4.57 -23.66
C HIS A 339 1.84 -3.39 -23.19
N ALA A 340 2.41 -2.19 -23.09
CA ALA A 340 1.71 -1.00 -22.59
C ALA A 340 0.45 -0.69 -23.40
N LEU A 341 0.57 -0.57 -24.72
CA LEU A 341 -0.58 -0.26 -25.58
C LEU A 341 -1.55 -1.43 -25.73
N TYR A 342 -1.09 -2.67 -25.55
CA TYR A 342 -1.94 -3.85 -25.52
C TYR A 342 -2.88 -3.81 -24.31
N LEU A 343 -2.35 -3.53 -23.12
CA LEU A 343 -3.16 -3.46 -21.90
C LEU A 343 -4.18 -2.32 -21.94
N VAL A 344 -3.80 -1.17 -22.50
CA VAL A 344 -4.75 -0.07 -22.73
C VAL A 344 -5.87 -0.50 -23.69
N ALA A 345 -5.53 -1.17 -24.80
CA ALA A 345 -6.53 -1.67 -25.74
C ALA A 345 -7.42 -2.77 -25.13
N GLU A 346 -6.87 -3.67 -24.32
CA GLU A 346 -7.62 -4.71 -23.63
C GLU A 346 -8.63 -4.10 -22.65
N GLU A 347 -8.20 -3.13 -21.84
CA GLU A 347 -9.07 -2.42 -20.90
C GLU A 347 -10.20 -1.68 -21.65
N LEU A 348 -9.89 -1.08 -22.81
CA LEU A 348 -10.90 -0.44 -23.66
C LEU A 348 -11.86 -1.45 -24.33
N ASN A 349 -11.46 -2.70 -24.55
CA ASN A 349 -12.41 -3.73 -25.02
C ASN A 349 -13.40 -4.12 -23.92
N GLN A 350 -12.98 -4.11 -22.66
CA GLN A 350 -13.84 -4.40 -21.51
C GLN A 350 -14.71 -3.19 -21.17
N ASN A 351 -14.17 -1.98 -21.33
CA ASN A 351 -14.81 -0.71 -20.99
C ASN A 351 -14.64 0.33 -22.13
N PRO A 352 -15.42 0.25 -23.21
CA PRO A 352 -15.26 1.13 -24.39
C PRO A 352 -15.51 2.62 -24.12
N GLU A 353 -16.21 2.93 -23.02
CA GLU A 353 -16.59 4.27 -22.60
C GLU A 353 -15.50 5.01 -21.81
N LEU A 354 -14.35 4.38 -21.52
CA LEU A 354 -13.27 5.05 -20.78
C LEU A 354 -12.76 6.27 -21.54
N ASP A 355 -12.52 7.36 -20.81
CA ASP A 355 -11.97 8.60 -21.37
C ASP A 355 -10.54 8.86 -20.90
N PHE A 356 -10.13 8.27 -19.78
CA PHE A 356 -8.82 8.50 -19.17
C PHE A 356 -8.30 7.22 -18.52
N VAL A 357 -7.16 6.74 -18.99
CA VAL A 357 -6.48 5.56 -18.46
C VAL A 357 -5.09 5.98 -17.95
N TYR A 358 -4.66 5.43 -16.83
CA TYR A 358 -3.30 5.60 -16.34
C TYR A 358 -2.72 4.31 -15.77
N SER A 359 -1.40 4.17 -15.74
CA SER A 359 -0.71 2.95 -15.28
C SER A 359 0.20 3.18 -14.08
N ASP A 360 0.72 2.09 -13.50
CA ASP A 360 1.90 2.19 -12.64
C ASP A 360 3.16 2.53 -13.47
N GLU A 361 4.18 3.01 -12.77
CA GLU A 361 5.48 3.39 -13.34
C GLU A 361 6.61 3.01 -12.37
N ASP A 362 7.83 2.94 -12.87
CA ASP A 362 9.03 2.87 -12.06
C ASP A 362 10.15 3.72 -12.66
N LYS A 363 11.34 3.65 -12.07
CA LYS A 363 12.53 4.31 -12.60
C LYS A 363 13.48 3.30 -13.22
N ILE A 364 14.18 3.72 -14.27
CA ILE A 364 15.24 2.95 -14.91
C ILE A 364 16.55 3.73 -14.89
N ASP A 365 17.63 3.08 -14.45
CA ASP A 365 18.96 3.69 -14.43
C ASP A 365 19.70 3.54 -15.76
N LEU A 366 20.92 4.08 -15.81
CA LEU A 366 21.80 4.05 -16.98
C LEU A 366 22.23 2.62 -17.39
N GLN A 367 22.08 1.63 -16.52
CA GLN A 367 22.39 0.23 -16.79
C GLN A 367 21.13 -0.58 -17.16
N GLY A 368 19.98 0.08 -17.30
CA GLY A 368 18.71 -0.58 -17.58
C GLY A 368 18.09 -1.26 -16.35
N ARG A 369 18.60 -1.01 -15.14
CA ARG A 369 18.06 -1.60 -13.92
C ARG A 369 16.86 -0.78 -13.44
N ARG A 370 15.78 -1.49 -13.17
CA ARG A 370 14.51 -0.92 -12.69
C ARG A 370 14.51 -0.82 -11.16
N PHE A 371 14.02 0.30 -10.63
CA PHE A 371 13.98 0.61 -9.19
C PHE A 371 12.88 1.63 -8.85
N ALA A 372 12.62 1.82 -7.55
CA ALA A 372 11.65 2.79 -7.01
C ALA A 372 10.27 2.76 -7.71
N PRO A 373 9.53 1.63 -7.65
CA PRO A 373 8.21 1.54 -8.26
C PRO A 373 7.21 2.47 -7.58
N HIS A 374 6.37 3.09 -8.40
CA HIS A 374 5.19 3.81 -7.99
C HIS A 374 3.95 2.98 -8.35
N PHE A 375 3.59 2.11 -7.42
CA PHE A 375 2.35 1.34 -7.41
C PHE A 375 1.21 2.24 -6.92
N LYS A 376 0.45 2.78 -7.87
CA LYS A 376 -0.56 3.82 -7.67
C LYS A 376 -1.88 3.21 -7.15
N PRO A 377 -2.68 3.96 -6.38
CA PRO A 377 -4.06 3.56 -6.09
C PRO A 377 -4.95 3.70 -7.34
N ASP A 378 -6.18 3.20 -7.23
CA ASP A 378 -7.27 3.59 -8.11
C ASP A 378 -7.52 5.10 -8.03
N TRP A 379 -8.44 5.59 -8.88
CA TRP A 379 -8.72 7.01 -9.04
C TRP A 379 -8.98 7.71 -7.69
N ASN A 380 -8.09 8.64 -7.34
CA ASN A 380 -8.02 9.33 -6.07
C ASN A 380 -8.01 10.85 -6.33
N PRO A 381 -9.17 11.45 -6.61
CA PRO A 381 -9.26 12.86 -7.00
C PRO A 381 -8.76 13.79 -5.89
N ASP A 382 -8.88 13.39 -4.62
CA ASP A 382 -8.37 14.20 -3.50
C ASP A 382 -6.84 14.14 -3.38
N MET A 383 -6.21 12.99 -3.69
CA MET A 383 -4.76 12.91 -3.84
C MET A 383 -4.27 13.70 -5.05
N LEU A 384 -5.07 13.75 -6.12
CA LEU A 384 -4.79 14.63 -7.25
C LEU A 384 -4.85 16.12 -6.87
N LEU A 385 -5.56 16.55 -5.83
CA LEU A 385 -5.48 17.95 -5.37
C LEU A 385 -4.18 18.26 -4.63
N SER A 386 -3.48 17.24 -4.12
CA SER A 386 -2.22 17.41 -3.39
C SER A 386 -0.99 17.24 -4.28
N GLN A 387 -1.00 16.34 -5.25
CA GLN A 387 0.11 16.10 -6.16
C GLN A 387 -0.33 15.42 -7.46
N ASN A 388 0.46 15.56 -8.51
CA ASN A 388 0.31 14.74 -9.72
C ASN A 388 0.79 13.31 -9.43
N TYR A 389 -0.09 12.44 -8.93
CA TYR A 389 0.24 11.02 -8.73
C TYR A 389 -0.03 10.16 -9.98
N VAL A 390 -0.76 10.71 -10.96
CA VAL A 390 -1.10 10.01 -12.21
C VAL A 390 0.16 9.81 -13.05
N CYS A 391 0.94 10.88 -13.24
CA CYS A 391 2.20 10.87 -14.00
C CYS A 391 2.05 10.14 -15.34
N HIS A 392 2.95 9.19 -15.63
CA HIS A 392 2.93 8.38 -16.85
C HIS A 392 2.75 6.89 -16.50
N LEU A 393 2.32 6.03 -17.41
CA LEU A 393 1.71 6.35 -18.68
C LEU A 393 0.29 6.87 -18.48
N ALA A 394 -0.02 8.04 -19.03
CA ALA A 394 -1.38 8.57 -19.11
C ALA A 394 -1.88 8.50 -20.55
N VAL A 395 -3.10 7.98 -20.74
CA VAL A 395 -3.78 7.86 -22.03
C VAL A 395 -5.16 8.48 -21.94
N LEU A 396 -5.41 9.51 -22.75
CA LEU A 396 -6.67 10.25 -22.76
C LEU A 396 -7.39 10.06 -24.10
N ARG A 397 -8.71 9.96 -24.06
CA ARG A 397 -9.52 10.06 -25.27
C ARG A 397 -9.28 11.43 -25.91
N ARG A 398 -9.02 11.45 -27.21
CA ARG A 398 -8.63 12.65 -27.93
C ARG A 398 -9.69 13.76 -27.83
N THR A 399 -10.98 13.39 -27.82
CA THR A 399 -12.09 14.36 -27.67
C THR A 399 -12.08 15.01 -26.29
N LEU A 400 -11.81 14.25 -25.22
CA LEU A 400 -11.66 14.81 -23.87
C LEU A 400 -10.46 15.78 -23.81
N LEU A 401 -9.35 15.42 -24.44
CA LEU A 401 -8.14 16.24 -24.48
C LEU A 401 -8.39 17.55 -25.27
N GLN A 402 -9.12 17.47 -26.39
CA GLN A 402 -9.54 18.64 -27.17
C GLN A 402 -10.46 19.56 -26.37
N GLU A 403 -11.45 19.01 -25.67
CA GLU A 403 -12.35 19.77 -24.80
C GLU A 403 -11.61 20.41 -23.61
N ALA A 404 -10.61 19.72 -23.07
CA ALA A 404 -9.72 20.28 -22.05
C ALA A 404 -8.88 21.45 -22.58
N GLY A 405 -8.65 21.55 -23.89
CA GLY A 405 -7.87 22.61 -24.53
C GLY A 405 -6.37 22.36 -24.63
N GLY A 406 -5.93 21.09 -24.62
CA GLY A 406 -4.51 20.73 -24.78
C GLY A 406 -3.62 21.21 -23.63
N PHE A 407 -2.33 21.45 -23.91
CA PHE A 407 -1.34 21.92 -22.94
C PHE A 407 -1.33 23.45 -22.88
N ARG A 408 -1.35 24.04 -21.68
CA ARG A 408 -1.37 25.49 -21.51
C ARG A 408 0.03 26.06 -21.33
N GLU A 409 0.29 27.19 -21.98
CA GLU A 409 1.49 27.99 -21.76
C GLU A 409 1.49 28.61 -20.35
N GLY A 410 2.68 28.78 -19.79
CA GLY A 410 2.88 29.31 -18.44
C GLY A 410 2.77 28.26 -17.33
N LEU A 411 2.36 27.04 -17.65
CA LEU A 411 2.23 25.90 -16.71
C LEU A 411 3.42 24.94 -16.85
N GLU A 412 4.50 25.33 -17.51
CA GLU A 412 5.67 24.48 -17.76
C GLU A 412 6.24 23.95 -16.43
N GLY A 413 6.59 22.66 -16.43
CA GLY A 413 6.97 21.91 -15.22
C GLY A 413 5.78 21.37 -14.42
N SER A 414 4.54 21.69 -14.79
CA SER A 414 3.30 21.13 -14.25
C SER A 414 2.21 20.99 -15.31
N GLN A 415 2.59 20.98 -16.60
CA GLN A 415 1.68 20.98 -17.73
C GLN A 415 0.77 19.73 -17.76
N ASP A 416 1.31 18.56 -17.42
CA ASP A 416 0.55 17.31 -17.38
C ASP A 416 -0.43 17.32 -16.21
N TYR A 417 0.02 17.84 -15.06
CA TYR A 417 -0.82 17.96 -13.88
C TYR A 417 -2.02 18.87 -14.11
N ASP A 418 -1.78 20.03 -14.72
CA ASP A 418 -2.83 20.93 -15.18
C ASP A 418 -3.80 20.23 -16.14
N LEU A 419 -3.28 19.53 -17.15
CA LEU A 419 -4.12 18.79 -18.10
C LEU A 419 -4.98 17.74 -17.41
N PHE A 420 -4.44 16.96 -16.48
CA PHE A 420 -5.18 15.91 -15.77
C PHE A 420 -6.25 16.49 -14.84
N LEU A 421 -5.98 17.60 -14.16
CA LEU A 421 -6.98 18.34 -13.38
C LEU A 421 -8.11 18.85 -14.28
N ARG A 422 -7.81 19.37 -15.47
CA ARG A 422 -8.84 19.84 -16.41
C ARG A 422 -9.62 18.68 -17.04
N ALA A 423 -8.96 17.62 -17.44
CA ALA A 423 -9.58 16.44 -18.04
C ALA A 423 -10.50 15.72 -17.06
N SER A 424 -10.06 15.54 -15.81
CA SER A 424 -10.84 14.84 -14.78
C SER A 424 -12.17 15.50 -14.42
N ARG A 425 -12.29 16.83 -14.54
CA ARG A 425 -13.57 17.54 -14.32
C ARG A 425 -14.52 17.52 -15.53
N LEU A 426 -14.01 17.17 -16.71
CA LEU A 426 -14.77 17.05 -17.96
C LEU A 426 -15.27 15.63 -18.22
N THR A 427 -14.87 14.67 -17.39
CA THR A 427 -15.36 13.28 -17.40
C THR A 427 -15.87 12.89 -16.02
N VAL A 428 -16.29 11.63 -15.86
CA VAL A 428 -16.80 11.08 -14.60
C VAL A 428 -15.85 10.00 -14.07
N PRO A 429 -15.77 9.78 -12.74
CA PRO A 429 -14.86 8.79 -12.15
C PRO A 429 -14.98 7.38 -12.75
N ALA A 430 -16.19 6.95 -13.13
CA ALA A 430 -16.42 5.64 -13.75
C ALA A 430 -15.76 5.47 -15.14
N ARG A 431 -15.36 6.58 -15.79
CA ARG A 431 -14.65 6.60 -17.07
C ARG A 431 -13.15 6.85 -16.93
N ILE A 432 -12.64 6.86 -15.69
CA ILE A 432 -11.23 6.96 -15.37
C ILE A 432 -10.76 5.61 -14.81
N ARG A 433 -9.68 5.04 -15.37
CA ARG A 433 -9.21 3.71 -15.01
C ARG A 433 -7.71 3.68 -14.74
N HIS A 434 -7.35 3.04 -13.63
CA HIS A 434 -5.99 2.61 -13.34
C HIS A 434 -5.76 1.21 -13.90
N ILE A 435 -4.62 0.99 -14.57
CA ILE A 435 -4.09 -0.32 -14.94
C ILE A 435 -2.91 -0.62 -13.99
N PRO A 436 -3.04 -1.59 -13.06
CA PRO A 436 -2.03 -1.85 -12.03
C PRO A 436 -0.86 -2.70 -12.56
N PHE A 437 -0.25 -2.23 -13.65
CA PHE A 437 0.95 -2.77 -14.26
C PHE A 437 1.94 -1.64 -14.50
N VAL A 438 3.23 -1.93 -14.38
CA VAL A 438 4.29 -0.97 -14.69
C VAL A 438 4.42 -0.86 -16.20
N LEU A 439 3.85 0.19 -16.79
CA LEU A 439 3.83 0.37 -18.26
C LEU A 439 4.75 1.49 -18.76
N TYR A 440 5.44 2.15 -17.83
CA TYR A 440 6.31 3.27 -18.09
C TYR A 440 7.56 3.19 -17.21
N HIS A 441 8.72 3.42 -17.82
CA HIS A 441 10.01 3.49 -17.13
C HIS A 441 10.59 4.90 -17.25
N TRP A 442 10.61 5.61 -16.14
CA TRP A 442 11.15 6.96 -16.05
C TRP A 442 12.67 6.91 -15.91
N ARG A 443 13.39 7.49 -16.85
CA ARG A 443 14.85 7.44 -16.87
C ARG A 443 15.46 8.38 -15.85
N ALA A 444 16.25 7.79 -14.96
CA ALA A 444 16.99 8.49 -13.92
C ALA A 444 18.38 8.92 -14.41
N ILE A 445 18.45 10.07 -15.10
CA ILE A 445 19.72 10.69 -15.58
C ILE A 445 20.03 12.03 -14.91
N GLU A 446 21.31 12.42 -14.92
CA GLU A 446 21.74 13.73 -14.39
C GLU A 446 21.06 14.87 -15.15
N GLY A 447 20.38 15.76 -14.43
CA GLY A 447 19.54 16.81 -15.01
C GLY A 447 18.06 16.44 -15.20
N SER A 448 17.68 15.16 -15.07
CA SER A 448 16.28 14.73 -15.04
C SER A 448 15.62 15.04 -13.69
N THR A 449 14.33 15.39 -13.75
CA THR A 449 13.44 15.50 -12.58
C THR A 449 13.30 14.16 -11.84
N ALA A 450 13.61 13.04 -12.49
CA ALA A 450 13.66 11.71 -11.87
C ALA A 450 14.72 11.60 -10.75
N LEU A 451 15.86 12.30 -10.88
CA LEU A 451 16.96 12.28 -9.90
C LEU A 451 16.98 13.53 -9.00
N ASN A 452 16.48 14.68 -9.47
CA ASN A 452 16.51 15.94 -8.72
C ASN A 452 15.10 16.40 -8.34
N MET A 453 14.72 16.15 -7.09
CA MET A 453 13.50 16.68 -6.44
C MET A 453 13.60 18.18 -6.07
N ASN A 454 14.69 18.86 -6.47
CA ASN A 454 14.76 20.32 -6.44
C ASN A 454 13.87 20.88 -7.55
N PHE A 455 12.56 20.77 -7.36
CA PHE A 455 11.59 21.43 -8.21
C PHE A 455 11.97 22.89 -8.28
N LYS A 456 12.24 23.36 -9.49
CA LYS A 456 12.46 24.79 -9.71
C LYS A 456 11.22 25.51 -9.18
N LYS A 457 11.42 26.63 -8.48
CA LYS A 457 10.35 27.36 -7.78
C LYS A 457 9.10 27.59 -8.67
N TYR A 458 9.30 27.85 -9.97
CA TYR A 458 8.21 28.02 -10.93
C TYR A 458 7.34 26.77 -11.10
N CYS A 459 7.87 25.54 -10.99
CA CYS A 459 7.08 24.31 -11.10
C CYS A 459 6.08 24.22 -9.94
N ILE A 460 6.53 24.54 -8.72
CA ILE A 460 5.67 24.53 -7.53
C ILE A 460 4.58 25.61 -7.66
N GLU A 461 4.92 26.78 -8.17
CA GLU A 461 3.96 27.87 -8.41
C GLU A 461 2.94 27.50 -9.50
N ALA A 462 3.38 26.88 -10.61
CA ALA A 462 2.51 26.40 -11.68
C ALA A 462 1.54 25.30 -11.19
N SER A 463 2.06 24.32 -10.44
CA SER A 463 1.28 23.26 -9.78
C SER A 463 0.20 23.86 -8.88
N ARG A 464 0.55 24.82 -8.02
CA ARG A 464 -0.39 25.47 -7.11
C ARG A 464 -1.47 26.25 -7.86
N ARG A 465 -1.08 27.00 -8.91
CA ARG A 465 -2.04 27.73 -9.75
C ARG A 465 -3.01 26.77 -10.45
N ALA A 466 -2.54 25.62 -10.93
CA ALA A 466 -3.41 24.62 -11.55
C ALA A 466 -4.46 24.07 -10.57
N VAL A 467 -4.09 23.82 -9.31
CA VAL A 467 -5.03 23.38 -8.26
C VAL A 467 -5.99 24.50 -7.88
N ASP A 468 -5.52 25.73 -7.71
CA ASP A 468 -6.36 26.91 -7.44
C ASP A 468 -7.45 27.06 -8.51
N GLU A 469 -7.06 27.10 -9.79
CA GLU A 469 -7.99 27.23 -10.91
C GLU A 469 -8.94 26.03 -11.02
N HIS A 470 -8.50 24.83 -10.64
CA HIS A 470 -9.36 23.65 -10.57
C HIS A 470 -10.40 23.75 -9.46
N CYS A 471 -10.02 24.21 -8.26
CA CYS A 471 -10.95 24.47 -7.16
C CYS A 471 -11.98 25.54 -7.53
N GLU A 472 -11.54 26.64 -8.17
CA GLU A 472 -12.44 27.69 -8.67
C GLU A 472 -13.44 27.13 -9.70
N ALA A 473 -12.98 26.31 -10.65
CA ALA A 473 -13.83 25.69 -11.66
C ALA A 473 -14.89 24.74 -11.08
N LEU A 474 -14.59 24.09 -9.95
CA LEU A 474 -15.54 23.24 -9.22
C LEU A 474 -16.46 24.03 -8.28
N GLY A 475 -16.32 25.37 -8.20
CA GLY A 475 -17.04 26.20 -7.24
C GLY A 475 -16.66 25.93 -5.78
N MET A 476 -15.51 25.28 -5.54
CA MET A 476 -15.00 25.06 -4.19
C MET A 476 -14.48 26.39 -3.64
N ARG A 477 -14.94 26.79 -2.45
CA ARG A 477 -14.40 27.95 -1.71
C ARG A 477 -13.04 27.65 -1.06
N GLY A 478 -12.20 26.90 -1.76
CA GLY A 478 -10.89 26.47 -1.33
C GLY A 478 -9.78 27.17 -2.12
N ARG A 479 -8.64 27.42 -1.49
CA ARG A 479 -7.41 27.91 -2.13
C ARG A 479 -6.25 26.97 -1.82
N ALA A 480 -5.47 26.66 -2.84
CA ALA A 480 -4.23 25.93 -2.73
C ALA A 480 -3.15 26.79 -2.05
N VAL A 481 -2.60 26.25 -0.97
CA VAL A 481 -1.46 26.78 -0.25
C VAL A 481 -0.34 25.74 -0.25
N ALA A 482 0.88 26.16 0.10
CA ALA A 482 1.99 25.24 0.25
C ALA A 482 1.72 24.29 1.43
N GLY A 483 1.87 23.00 1.19
CA GLY A 483 1.97 21.97 2.22
C GLY A 483 3.40 21.82 2.73
N GLU A 484 3.63 20.73 3.45
CA GLU A 484 4.95 20.32 3.91
C GLU A 484 5.17 18.86 3.48
N PRO A 485 6.11 18.57 2.56
CA PRO A 485 7.00 19.49 1.84
C PRO A 485 6.28 20.48 0.92
N ALA A 486 6.93 21.59 0.57
CA ALA A 486 6.33 22.70 -0.20
C ALA A 486 5.87 22.35 -1.62
N CYS A 487 6.32 21.22 -2.18
CA CYS A 487 5.84 20.70 -3.46
C CYS A 487 4.46 20.03 -3.38
N ILE A 488 3.98 19.72 -2.16
CA ILE A 488 2.63 19.22 -1.93
C ILE A 488 1.67 20.40 -1.81
N ASN A 489 0.55 20.34 -2.52
CA ASN A 489 -0.52 21.32 -2.40
C ASN A 489 -1.46 20.94 -1.23
N ARG A 490 -1.86 21.94 -0.44
CA ARG A 490 -2.90 21.85 0.58
C ARG A 490 -4.04 22.78 0.19
N VAL A 491 -5.28 22.29 0.15
CA VAL A 491 -6.45 23.13 -0.13
C VAL A 491 -7.03 23.63 1.20
N ARG A 492 -7.04 24.95 1.41
CA ARG A 492 -7.64 25.59 2.60
C ARG A 492 -8.94 26.28 2.26
N PHE A 493 -9.95 26.11 3.10
CA PHE A 493 -11.28 26.68 2.92
C PHE A 493 -11.48 27.93 3.76
N ASP A 494 -12.29 28.86 3.26
CA ASP A 494 -12.79 29.98 4.05
C ASP A 494 -14.03 29.55 4.85
N LEU A 495 -13.95 29.61 6.17
CA LEU A 495 -14.94 29.12 7.12
C LEU A 495 -15.48 30.21 8.05
N SER A 496 -15.45 31.48 7.63
CA SER A 496 -15.90 32.62 8.44
C SER A 496 -17.31 32.45 9.06
N ASP A 497 -18.20 31.69 8.41
CA ASP A 497 -19.55 31.33 8.88
C ASP A 497 -19.78 29.80 8.93
N GLY A 498 -18.78 29.03 9.37
CA GLY A 498 -18.85 27.57 9.41
C GLY A 498 -20.03 27.03 10.26
N PRO A 499 -20.59 25.85 9.94
CA PRO A 499 -21.74 25.28 10.65
C PRO A 499 -21.44 24.87 12.09
N LEU A 500 -22.47 24.64 12.89
CA LEU A 500 -22.27 24.08 14.23
C LEU A 500 -21.70 22.65 14.15
N VAL A 501 -20.62 22.39 14.88
CA VAL A 501 -20.03 21.05 15.05
C VAL A 501 -20.41 20.49 16.42
N SER A 502 -21.06 19.34 16.45
CA SER A 502 -21.29 18.60 17.69
C SER A 502 -20.14 17.61 17.92
N VAL A 503 -19.29 17.90 18.90
CA VAL A 503 -18.20 17.02 19.33
C VAL A 503 -18.75 15.98 20.29
N ILE A 504 -18.62 14.70 19.98
CA ILE A 504 -19.15 13.57 20.76
C ILE A 504 -17.98 12.83 21.39
N ILE A 505 -17.99 12.74 22.72
CA ILE A 505 -16.89 12.17 23.51
C ILE A 505 -17.46 11.13 24.48
N PRO A 506 -17.43 9.82 24.13
CA PRO A 506 -17.74 8.76 25.07
C PRO A 506 -16.64 8.64 26.13
N THR A 507 -17.02 8.53 27.41
CA THR A 507 -16.08 8.48 28.53
C THR A 507 -16.57 7.58 29.65
N ARG A 508 -15.62 7.11 30.45
CA ARG A 508 -15.85 6.50 31.76
C ARG A 508 -14.64 6.76 32.65
N ASN A 509 -14.83 7.50 33.74
CA ASN A 509 -13.77 8.01 34.60
C ASN A 509 -12.69 8.73 33.77
N LYS A 510 -11.46 8.80 34.29
CA LYS A 510 -10.30 9.38 33.64
C LYS A 510 -10.41 10.89 33.44
N ALA A 511 -10.74 11.61 34.53
CA ALA A 511 -10.70 13.07 34.56
C ALA A 511 -9.37 13.63 34.02
N GLU A 512 -8.25 12.94 34.28
CA GLU A 512 -6.91 13.34 33.82
C GLU A 512 -6.72 13.33 32.30
N LEU A 513 -7.62 12.67 31.55
CA LEU A 513 -7.63 12.62 30.09
C LEU A 513 -8.68 13.57 29.51
N LEU A 514 -9.91 13.48 30.02
CA LEU A 514 -11.06 14.19 29.48
C LEU A 514 -10.98 15.70 29.73
N VAL A 515 -10.63 16.13 30.95
CA VAL A 515 -10.63 17.56 31.28
C VAL A 515 -9.63 18.34 30.40
N PRO A 516 -8.37 17.89 30.22
CA PRO A 516 -7.44 18.56 29.31
C PRO A 516 -7.89 18.56 27.85
N LEU A 517 -8.64 17.53 27.40
CA LEU A 517 -9.21 17.52 26.06
C LEU A 517 -10.29 18.60 25.92
N VAL A 518 -11.23 18.70 26.87
CA VAL A 518 -12.28 19.73 26.82
C VAL A 518 -11.67 21.13 26.87
N GLU A 519 -10.63 21.34 27.69
CA GLU A 519 -9.86 22.59 27.70
C GLU A 519 -9.19 22.88 26.36
N ASP A 520 -8.52 21.89 25.75
CA ASP A 520 -7.93 22.01 24.41
C ASP A 520 -9.00 22.42 23.37
N LEU A 521 -10.19 21.81 23.42
CA LEU A 521 -11.31 22.12 22.51
C LEU A 521 -11.83 23.55 22.67
N LEU A 522 -12.02 24.01 23.91
CA LEU A 522 -12.55 25.35 24.18
C LEU A 522 -11.51 26.45 23.95
N LEU A 523 -10.27 26.22 24.38
CA LEU A 523 -9.25 27.27 24.46
C LEU A 523 -8.30 27.27 23.25
N ARG A 524 -7.89 26.10 22.75
CA ARG A 524 -6.82 25.99 21.74
C ARG A 524 -7.32 25.79 20.31
N THR A 525 -8.43 25.11 20.10
CA THR A 525 -9.06 24.98 18.78
C THR A 525 -9.54 26.34 18.29
N SER A 526 -9.15 26.78 17.10
CA SER A 526 -9.57 28.10 16.58
C SER A 526 -11.00 28.12 16.04
N TYR A 527 -11.55 26.97 15.62
CA TYR A 527 -12.96 26.84 15.25
C TYR A 527 -13.86 26.90 16.49
N LYS A 528 -14.65 27.97 16.63
CA LYS A 528 -15.43 28.23 17.87
C LYS A 528 -16.90 27.84 17.80
N ASN A 529 -17.44 27.56 16.62
CA ASN A 529 -18.87 27.19 16.47
C ASN A 529 -19.07 25.69 16.78
N LEU A 530 -18.92 25.31 18.05
CA LEU A 530 -19.02 23.92 18.50
C LEU A 530 -19.85 23.77 19.78
N GLU A 531 -20.49 22.61 19.91
CA GLU A 531 -21.00 22.08 21.19
C GLU A 531 -20.26 20.77 21.51
N ILE A 532 -20.14 20.42 22.79
CA ILE A 532 -19.45 19.22 23.25
C ILE A 532 -20.45 18.36 24.05
N LEU A 533 -20.71 17.16 23.55
CA LEU A 533 -21.54 16.13 24.15
C LEU A 533 -20.65 15.06 24.77
N ILE A 534 -20.56 15.06 26.09
CA ILE A 534 -19.82 14.05 26.86
C ILE A 534 -20.79 12.92 27.20
N VAL A 535 -20.54 11.72 26.70
CA VAL A 535 -21.38 10.55 27.01
C VAL A 535 -20.77 9.80 28.16
N ASP A 536 -21.37 9.94 29.34
CA ASP A 536 -20.86 9.36 30.57
C ASP A 536 -21.37 7.92 30.78
N HIS A 537 -20.47 6.96 30.77
CA HIS A 537 -20.78 5.55 31.06
C HIS A 537 -20.57 5.22 32.54
N GLU A 538 -21.44 5.74 33.39
CA GLU A 538 -21.49 5.43 34.83
C GLU A 538 -20.16 5.73 35.54
N SER A 539 -19.64 6.95 35.38
CA SER A 539 -18.42 7.38 36.08
C SER A 539 -18.67 7.55 37.58
N ASP A 540 -17.67 7.15 38.37
CA ASP A 540 -17.69 7.20 39.85
C ASP A 540 -16.46 7.93 40.43
N GLU A 541 -15.58 8.45 39.59
CA GLU A 541 -14.41 9.25 39.97
C GLU A 541 -14.83 10.65 40.47
N PRO A 542 -14.53 11.01 41.74
CA PRO A 542 -14.93 12.30 42.33
C PRO A 542 -14.49 13.51 41.50
N GLU A 543 -13.27 13.50 40.99
CA GLU A 543 -12.69 14.58 40.19
C GLU A 543 -13.49 14.82 38.90
N LEU A 544 -14.00 13.75 38.28
CA LEU A 544 -14.82 13.84 37.07
C LEU A 544 -16.24 14.32 37.37
N LEU A 545 -16.82 13.86 38.48
CA LEU A 545 -18.13 14.31 38.94
C LEU A 545 -18.12 15.81 39.29
N ASP A 546 -17.06 16.28 39.96
CA ASP A 546 -16.86 17.70 40.24
C ASP A 546 -16.75 18.49 38.93
N PHE A 547 -16.01 17.98 37.92
CA PHE A 547 -15.95 18.60 36.60
C PHE A 547 -17.32 18.70 35.93
N TYR A 548 -18.16 17.66 36.01
CA TYR A 548 -19.51 17.70 35.43
C TYR A 548 -20.42 18.73 36.07
N GLU A 549 -20.28 19.00 37.37
CA GLU A 549 -21.01 20.09 38.02
C GLU A 549 -20.59 21.45 37.42
N HIS A 550 -19.30 21.67 37.16
CA HIS A 550 -18.81 22.88 36.50
C HIS A 550 -19.27 22.98 35.03
N CYS A 551 -19.45 21.85 34.34
CA CYS A 551 -19.94 21.83 32.96
C CYS A 551 -21.38 22.38 32.83
N ARG A 552 -22.22 22.28 33.87
CA ARG A 552 -23.61 22.74 33.82
C ARG A 552 -23.75 24.24 33.55
N ASP A 553 -22.76 25.03 33.94
CA ASP A 553 -22.76 26.47 33.75
C ASP A 553 -22.28 26.90 32.35
N ASN A 554 -21.71 25.97 31.56
CA ASN A 554 -21.23 26.24 30.22
C ASN A 554 -22.23 25.74 29.16
N PRO A 555 -22.92 26.63 28.42
CA PRO A 555 -23.93 26.23 27.44
C PRO A 555 -23.38 25.42 26.25
N ALA A 556 -22.05 25.44 26.04
CA ALA A 556 -21.40 24.63 25.02
C ALA A 556 -21.13 23.19 25.47
N LEU A 557 -21.32 22.86 26.75
CA LEU A 557 -21.03 21.53 27.32
C LEU A 557 -22.32 20.85 27.77
N ARG A 558 -22.51 19.60 27.37
CA ARG A 558 -23.62 18.76 27.82
C ARG A 558 -23.12 17.38 28.18
N VAL A 559 -23.50 16.90 29.37
CA VAL A 559 -23.20 15.54 29.83
C VAL A 559 -24.45 14.68 29.65
N LEU A 560 -24.31 13.58 28.91
CA LEU A 560 -25.38 12.64 28.58
C LEU A 560 -25.12 11.32 29.31
N PRO A 561 -26.03 10.86 30.18
CA PRO A 561 -25.84 9.60 30.89
C PRO A 561 -26.07 8.40 29.95
N PHE A 562 -25.24 7.37 30.09
CA PHE A 562 -25.41 6.06 29.46
C PHE A 562 -25.21 4.97 30.51
N SER A 563 -26.14 4.01 30.59
CA SER A 563 -26.13 2.93 31.59
C SER A 563 -26.14 1.56 30.94
N GLY A 564 -25.58 0.56 31.63
CA GLY A 564 -25.59 -0.84 31.21
C GLY A 564 -24.28 -1.32 30.59
N GLN A 565 -24.36 -2.28 29.67
CA GLN A 565 -23.16 -2.88 29.05
C GLN A 565 -22.44 -1.86 28.17
N PHE A 566 -21.11 -1.79 28.28
CA PHE A 566 -20.29 -0.93 27.43
C PHE A 566 -20.53 -1.24 25.94
N ASN A 567 -20.92 -0.21 25.20
CA ASN A 567 -21.16 -0.27 23.77
C ASN A 567 -20.78 1.09 23.16
N TYR A 568 -19.61 1.16 22.52
CA TYR A 568 -19.08 2.38 21.92
C TYR A 568 -20.03 2.91 20.83
N SER A 569 -20.54 2.01 20.00
CA SER A 569 -21.47 2.35 18.92
C SER A 569 -22.77 2.94 19.48
N ALA A 570 -23.37 2.33 20.51
CA ALA A 570 -24.62 2.81 21.12
C ALA A 570 -24.45 4.17 21.81
N MET A 571 -23.33 4.39 22.52
CA MET A 571 -23.04 5.69 23.15
C MET A 571 -22.94 6.81 22.11
N ASN A 572 -22.23 6.56 21.01
CA ASN A 572 -22.11 7.52 19.92
C ASN A 572 -23.44 7.77 19.21
N ASN A 573 -24.24 6.72 18.96
CA ASN A 573 -25.58 6.83 18.38
C ASN A 573 -26.51 7.67 19.26
N LEU A 574 -26.49 7.44 20.59
CA LEU A 574 -27.27 8.22 21.56
C LEU A 574 -26.94 9.70 21.51
N ALA A 575 -25.66 10.06 21.48
CA ALA A 575 -25.22 11.44 21.40
C ALA A 575 -25.54 12.08 20.05
N ALA A 576 -25.32 11.37 18.94
CA ALA A 576 -25.64 11.83 17.60
C ALA A 576 -27.14 12.14 17.43
N ALA A 577 -28.02 11.38 18.09
CA ALA A 577 -29.46 11.67 18.12
C ALA A 577 -29.79 12.98 18.86
N GLN A 578 -28.98 13.37 19.85
CA GLN A 578 -29.16 14.57 20.68
C GLN A 578 -28.33 15.78 20.25
N ALA A 579 -27.48 15.61 19.23
CA ALA A 579 -26.70 16.65 18.61
C ALA A 579 -27.57 17.70 17.92
N GLN A 580 -27.09 18.93 17.89
CA GLN A 580 -27.71 20.08 17.23
C GLN A 580 -26.92 20.54 16.02
N GLY A 581 -25.64 20.18 15.92
CA GLY A 581 -24.75 20.52 14.83
C GLY A 581 -25.11 19.85 13.50
N ASP A 582 -24.76 20.54 12.42
CA ASP A 582 -24.86 19.99 11.06
C ASP A 582 -23.76 18.97 10.79
N LEU A 583 -22.64 19.10 11.53
CA LEU A 583 -21.51 18.18 11.51
C LEU A 583 -21.39 17.48 12.86
N LEU A 584 -21.09 16.19 12.82
CA LEU A 584 -20.76 15.36 13.98
C LEU A 584 -19.26 15.08 13.97
N LEU A 585 -18.60 15.29 15.10
CA LEU A 585 -17.20 14.93 15.31
C LEU A 585 -17.13 13.86 16.41
N PHE A 586 -16.86 12.62 16.03
CA PHE A 586 -16.56 11.56 16.99
C PHE A 586 -15.11 11.69 17.44
N LEU A 587 -14.89 11.75 18.75
CA LEU A 587 -13.58 11.99 19.34
C LEU A 587 -13.40 11.15 20.61
N ASN A 588 -12.29 10.43 20.72
CA ASN A 588 -11.95 9.74 21.95
C ASN A 588 -11.58 10.72 23.08
N ASN A 589 -11.77 10.31 24.33
CA ASN A 589 -11.54 11.15 25.50
C ASN A 589 -10.05 11.40 25.83
N ASP A 590 -9.13 10.69 25.18
CA ASP A 590 -7.68 10.70 25.41
C ASP A 590 -6.88 11.34 24.25
N MET A 591 -7.53 12.30 23.58
CA MET A 591 -6.96 13.08 22.48
C MET A 591 -6.38 14.41 22.98
N ARG A 592 -5.34 14.90 22.30
CA ARG A 592 -4.72 16.21 22.54
C ARG A 592 -4.55 16.98 21.24
N VAL A 593 -4.93 18.25 21.25
CA VAL A 593 -4.83 19.13 20.08
C VAL A 593 -3.37 19.54 19.87
N LEU A 594 -2.87 19.40 18.64
CA LEU A 594 -1.51 19.82 18.28
C LEU A 594 -1.48 21.21 17.66
N HIS A 595 -2.38 21.49 16.72
CA HIS A 595 -2.46 22.76 16.00
C HIS A 595 -3.85 23.37 16.15
N PRO A 596 -3.99 24.69 16.33
CA PRO A 596 -5.30 25.35 16.49
C PRO A 596 -6.27 25.11 15.33
N ASP A 597 -5.77 25.09 14.09
CA ASP A 597 -6.56 25.05 12.83
C ASP A 597 -7.01 23.65 12.41
N TRP A 598 -6.85 22.64 13.28
CA TRP A 598 -7.11 21.24 12.95
C TRP A 598 -8.58 20.98 12.61
N LEU A 599 -9.51 21.63 13.32
CA LEU A 599 -10.94 21.39 13.11
C LEU A 599 -11.44 22.13 11.87
N GLU A 600 -10.93 23.34 11.60
CA GLU A 600 -11.16 24.07 10.34
C GLU A 600 -10.78 23.22 9.14
N GLU A 601 -9.63 22.56 9.20
CA GLU A 601 -9.17 21.66 8.15
C GLU A 601 -10.19 20.54 7.90
N MET A 602 -10.67 19.88 8.96
CA MET A 602 -11.65 18.81 8.82
C MET A 602 -13.01 19.34 8.33
N VAL A 603 -13.49 20.46 8.87
CA VAL A 603 -14.77 21.10 8.50
C VAL A 603 -14.78 21.51 7.04
N GLY A 604 -13.71 22.13 6.54
CA GLY A 604 -13.60 22.55 5.14
C GLY A 604 -13.81 21.39 4.17
N HIS A 605 -13.24 20.23 4.49
CA HIS A 605 -13.46 19.01 3.72
C HIS A 605 -14.81 18.34 3.99
N GLY A 606 -15.28 18.33 5.24
CA GLY A 606 -16.55 17.72 5.66
C GLY A 606 -17.80 18.41 5.09
N LEU A 607 -17.66 19.65 4.59
CA LEU A 607 -18.71 20.38 3.90
C LEU A 607 -18.88 19.99 2.42
N ARG A 608 -17.93 19.26 1.84
CA ARG A 608 -17.99 18.84 0.42
C ARG A 608 -19.00 17.71 0.23
N ALA A 609 -19.92 17.88 -0.70
CA ALA A 609 -21.08 17.01 -0.89
C ALA A 609 -20.72 15.55 -1.20
N GLU A 610 -19.59 15.33 -1.87
CA GLU A 610 -19.09 14.01 -2.25
C GLU A 610 -18.31 13.28 -1.13
N ILE A 611 -17.99 13.97 -0.03
CA ILE A 611 -17.24 13.41 1.11
C ILE A 611 -18.19 12.92 2.18
N GLY A 612 -18.06 11.65 2.58
CA GLY A 612 -18.91 10.98 3.58
C GLY A 612 -18.34 11.04 4.98
N ALA A 613 -17.01 10.98 5.13
CA ALA A 613 -16.32 11.17 6.40
C ALA A 613 -14.89 11.68 6.19
N VAL A 614 -14.39 12.42 7.18
CA VAL A 614 -13.04 12.99 7.21
C VAL A 614 -12.31 12.50 8.46
N GLY A 615 -11.15 11.88 8.28
CA GLY A 615 -10.24 11.49 9.34
C GLY A 615 -9.03 12.40 9.45
N ALA A 616 -8.48 12.51 10.66
CA ALA A 616 -7.25 13.24 10.96
C ALA A 616 -6.03 12.32 11.00
N LYS A 617 -4.82 12.87 10.85
CA LYS A 617 -3.58 12.14 11.16
C LYS A 617 -3.37 12.10 12.67
N LEU A 618 -3.30 10.90 13.24
CA LEU A 618 -3.13 10.71 14.68
C LEU A 618 -1.71 10.25 15.00
N LEU A 619 -1.13 10.82 16.04
CA LEU A 619 0.20 10.50 16.52
C LEU A 619 0.13 9.86 17.91
N TYR A 620 1.02 8.91 18.14
CA TYR A 620 1.37 8.42 19.47
C TYR A 620 2.09 9.50 20.29
N PRO A 621 2.19 9.34 21.63
CA PRO A 621 2.94 10.27 22.47
C PRO A 621 4.43 10.41 22.15
N ASP A 622 5.00 9.45 21.43
CA ASP A 622 6.40 9.41 21.00
C ASP A 622 6.63 10.06 19.62
N GLU A 623 5.66 10.80 19.09
CA GLU A 623 5.67 11.43 17.76
C GLU A 623 5.76 10.45 16.58
N THR A 624 5.39 9.19 16.80
CA THR A 624 5.17 8.23 15.71
C THR A 624 3.71 8.21 15.26
N ILE A 625 3.47 7.86 14.01
CA ILE A 625 2.15 7.79 13.40
C ILE A 625 1.38 6.63 14.03
N GLN A 626 0.18 6.92 14.51
CA GLN A 626 -0.80 5.93 14.93
C GLN A 626 -1.83 5.68 13.83
N HIS A 627 -2.41 6.77 13.31
CA HIS A 627 -3.41 6.71 12.25
C HIS A 627 -3.04 7.64 11.11
N CYS A 628 -3.04 7.11 9.89
CA CYS A 628 -2.87 7.87 8.66
C CYS A 628 -3.73 7.25 7.55
N GLY A 629 -5.01 7.00 7.84
CA GLY A 629 -5.94 6.26 6.97
C GLY A 629 -5.78 4.74 7.11
N LEU A 630 -6.89 4.01 6.96
CA LEU A 630 -6.92 2.55 7.06
C LEU A 630 -6.92 1.90 5.67
N ILE A 631 -6.10 0.87 5.50
CA ILE A 631 -6.10 -0.02 4.33
C ILE A 631 -6.77 -1.33 4.71
N LEU A 632 -7.67 -1.81 3.85
CA LEU A 632 -8.42 -3.04 4.06
C LEU A 632 -7.58 -4.29 3.79
N GLY A 633 -7.95 -5.39 4.44
CA GLY A 633 -7.40 -6.72 4.18
C GLY A 633 -5.98 -6.98 4.70
N ILE A 634 -5.32 -5.99 5.32
CA ILE A 634 -3.98 -6.14 5.89
C ILE A 634 -3.98 -7.08 7.13
N LYS A 635 -2.90 -7.87 7.28
CA LYS A 635 -2.63 -8.84 8.37
C LYS A 635 -3.73 -9.91 8.56
N GLU A 636 -4.65 -9.65 9.48
CA GLU A 636 -5.68 -10.57 9.99
C GLU A 636 -7.06 -10.33 9.36
N GLY A 637 -7.17 -9.35 8.47
CA GLY A 637 -8.13 -9.41 7.37
C GLY A 637 -9.19 -8.31 7.31
N VAL A 638 -9.24 -7.36 8.25
CA VAL A 638 -10.20 -6.24 8.18
C VAL A 638 -9.52 -4.95 7.73
N ALA A 639 -8.79 -4.25 8.61
CA ALA A 639 -8.09 -3.03 8.22
C ALA A 639 -6.93 -2.71 9.15
N GLU A 640 -5.94 -1.98 8.64
CA GLU A 640 -4.76 -1.53 9.40
C GLU A 640 -4.39 -0.09 9.01
N SER A 641 -3.87 0.70 9.95
CA SER A 641 -3.37 2.03 9.61
C SER A 641 -2.13 1.99 8.73
N GLN A 642 -2.10 2.87 7.74
CA GLN A 642 -0.90 3.17 6.97
C GLN A 642 0.20 3.74 7.88
N PHE A 643 1.45 3.36 7.62
CA PHE A 643 2.64 3.96 8.22
C PHE A 643 2.67 3.94 9.77
N GLN A 644 1.96 3.00 10.39
CA GLN A 644 1.92 2.92 11.85
C GLN A 644 3.33 2.71 12.43
N GLY A 645 3.64 3.44 13.49
CA GLY A 645 4.91 3.41 14.20
C GLY A 645 6.03 4.23 13.54
N LEU A 646 5.76 4.90 12.41
CA LEU A 646 6.79 5.70 11.73
C LEU A 646 6.85 7.11 12.27
N PRO A 647 8.03 7.75 12.36
CA PRO A 647 8.09 9.14 12.78
C PRO A 647 7.19 10.05 11.94
N ALA A 648 6.48 10.98 12.56
CA ALA A 648 5.47 11.81 11.92
C ALA A 648 5.96 12.61 10.69
N HIS A 649 7.25 12.98 10.67
CA HIS A 649 7.90 13.76 9.62
C HIS A 649 8.35 12.93 8.41
N VAL A 650 8.31 11.59 8.49
CA VAL A 650 8.66 10.73 7.35
C VAL A 650 7.63 10.94 6.26
N VAL A 651 8.08 11.32 5.07
CA VAL A 651 7.26 11.58 3.87
C VAL A 651 6.52 10.32 3.39
N GLY A 652 7.04 9.14 3.76
CA GLY A 652 6.42 7.85 3.50
C GLY A 652 6.47 7.46 2.03
N TYR A 653 5.72 6.42 1.68
CA TYR A 653 5.61 5.93 0.31
C TYR A 653 5.00 7.01 -0.59
N VAL A 654 5.81 7.57 -1.49
CA VAL A 654 5.42 8.56 -2.51
C VAL A 654 4.62 9.76 -1.94
N GLY A 655 5.01 10.25 -0.77
CA GLY A 655 4.38 11.43 -0.15
C GLY A 655 3.08 11.18 0.61
N ARG A 656 2.63 9.92 0.72
CA ARG A 656 1.30 9.57 1.26
C ARG A 656 1.08 9.95 2.73
N THR A 657 2.11 10.25 3.52
CA THR A 657 1.89 10.71 4.92
C THR A 657 1.61 12.22 5.03
N HIS A 658 1.72 12.95 3.91
CA HIS A 658 1.60 14.42 3.82
C HIS A 658 0.62 14.88 2.73
N THR A 659 0.00 13.95 2.00
CA THR A 659 -0.99 14.25 0.96
C THR A 659 -2.41 13.99 1.46
N LEU A 660 -3.32 14.90 1.09
CA LEU A 660 -4.75 14.63 1.16
C LEU A 660 -5.05 13.41 0.30
N GLN A 661 -5.92 12.51 0.74
CA GLN A 661 -6.22 11.32 -0.05
C GLN A 661 -7.56 10.70 0.31
N ASN A 662 -8.19 10.09 -0.70
CA ASN A 662 -9.27 9.15 -0.47
C ASN A 662 -8.69 7.84 0.08
N VAL A 663 -9.34 7.31 1.11
CA VAL A 663 -9.03 6.01 1.73
C VAL A 663 -10.31 5.20 1.85
N SER A 664 -10.21 3.91 2.14
CA SER A 664 -11.40 3.08 2.34
C SER A 664 -12.04 3.28 3.71
N ALA A 665 -11.25 3.58 4.75
CA ALA A 665 -11.77 3.90 6.07
C ALA A 665 -10.83 4.81 6.87
N VAL A 666 -11.41 5.50 7.86
CA VAL A 666 -10.70 6.28 8.88
C VAL A 666 -11.23 5.87 10.26
N THR A 667 -10.44 6.09 11.30
CA THR A 667 -10.86 5.68 12.65
C THR A 667 -11.84 6.66 13.30
N ALA A 668 -12.82 6.13 14.05
CA ALA A 668 -13.71 6.95 14.88
C ALA A 668 -13.02 7.58 16.11
N ALA A 669 -11.73 7.30 16.35
CA ALA A 669 -10.97 8.05 17.36
C ALA A 669 -10.95 9.56 17.07
N CYS A 670 -10.99 9.95 15.78
CA CYS A 670 -11.23 11.33 15.34
C CYS A 670 -11.83 11.30 13.92
N MET A 671 -13.16 11.35 13.84
CA MET A 671 -13.91 11.28 12.58
C MET A 671 -14.97 12.37 12.52
N LEU A 672 -14.93 13.20 11.47
CA LEU A 672 -15.93 14.23 11.18
C LEU A 672 -16.81 13.82 10.00
N LEU A 673 -18.13 14.00 10.11
CA LEU A 673 -19.06 13.80 9.02
C LEU A 673 -20.34 14.62 9.17
N ARG A 674 -21.10 14.75 8.08
CA ARG A 674 -22.42 15.40 8.12
C ARG A 674 -23.40 14.55 8.91
N ARG A 675 -24.16 15.20 9.79
CA ARG A 675 -25.21 14.55 10.59
C ARG A 675 -26.25 13.85 9.72
N THR A 676 -26.66 14.48 8.62
CA THR A 676 -27.63 13.93 7.67
C THR A 676 -27.17 12.59 7.09
N ILE A 677 -25.88 12.48 6.76
CA ILE A 677 -25.27 11.27 6.21
C ILE A 677 -25.10 10.18 7.27
N PHE A 678 -24.74 10.56 8.50
CA PHE A 678 -24.70 9.60 9.61
C PHE A 678 -26.09 8.97 9.83
N ILE A 679 -27.16 9.77 9.81
CA ILE A 679 -28.54 9.28 9.91
C ILE A 679 -28.92 8.41 8.70
N GLU A 680 -28.62 8.86 7.48
CA GLU A 680 -28.89 8.11 6.24
C GLU A 680 -28.22 6.72 6.26
N SER A 681 -26.99 6.65 6.78
CA SER A 681 -26.27 5.38 6.92
C SER A 681 -26.82 4.47 8.01
N SER A 682 -27.75 4.94 8.86
CA SER A 682 -28.22 4.28 10.10
C SER A 682 -27.18 4.21 11.23
N GLY A 683 -26.27 5.19 11.30
CA GLY A 683 -25.32 5.34 12.40
C GLY A 683 -24.30 4.20 12.52
N PHE A 684 -23.74 4.01 13.71
CA PHE A 684 -22.88 2.85 14.00
C PHE A 684 -23.71 1.59 14.26
N ASP A 685 -23.21 0.42 13.81
CA ASP A 685 -23.86 -0.88 14.06
C ASP A 685 -23.64 -1.32 15.52
N GLU A 686 -24.52 -0.90 16.41
CA GLU A 686 -24.45 -1.21 17.84
C GLU A 686 -24.80 -2.65 18.20
N ILE A 687 -25.34 -3.43 17.26
CA ILE A 687 -25.74 -4.83 17.48
C ILE A 687 -24.56 -5.75 17.17
N ASN A 688 -23.99 -5.63 15.97
CA ASN A 688 -22.95 -6.54 15.50
C ASN A 688 -21.53 -6.03 15.81
N LEU A 689 -21.35 -4.71 15.94
CA LEU A 689 -20.05 -4.05 16.13
C LEU A 689 -20.08 -3.09 17.33
N PRO A 690 -20.39 -3.54 18.55
CA PRO A 690 -20.47 -2.67 19.71
C PRO A 690 -19.13 -2.02 20.10
N VAL A 691 -17.98 -2.58 19.70
CA VAL A 691 -16.66 -2.13 20.18
C VAL A 691 -15.61 -1.99 19.09
N ALA A 692 -15.33 -3.02 18.28
CA ALA A 692 -14.32 -2.98 17.22
C ALA A 692 -14.95 -2.86 15.82
N PHE A 693 -14.18 -2.33 14.87
CA PHE A 693 -14.50 -2.21 13.44
C PHE A 693 -15.77 -1.42 13.08
N ASN A 694 -16.45 -0.80 14.04
CA ASN A 694 -17.65 0.02 13.79
C ASN A 694 -17.36 1.21 12.85
N ASP A 695 -16.16 1.77 12.92
CA ASP A 695 -15.66 2.83 12.07
C ASP A 695 -15.42 2.36 10.64
N VAL A 696 -14.79 1.19 10.48
CA VAL A 696 -14.59 0.55 9.17
C VAL A 696 -15.93 0.23 8.51
N ASP A 697 -16.86 -0.41 9.23
CA ASP A 697 -18.20 -0.73 8.70
C ASP A 697 -18.97 0.52 8.29
N LEU A 698 -18.95 1.58 9.10
CA LEU A 698 -19.59 2.86 8.77
C LEU A 698 -18.99 3.43 7.48
N CYS A 699 -17.65 3.52 7.38
CA CYS A 699 -16.97 4.01 6.19
C CYS A 699 -17.32 3.20 4.92
N LEU A 700 -17.40 1.87 5.03
CA LEU A 700 -17.78 1.01 3.90
C LEU A 700 -19.24 1.19 3.49
N ARG A 701 -20.18 1.36 4.45
CA ARG A 701 -21.57 1.70 4.14
C ARG A 701 -21.70 3.06 3.46
N LEU A 702 -20.94 4.06 3.92
CA LEU A 702 -20.89 5.37 3.26
C LEU A 702 -20.35 5.26 1.83
N GLY A 703 -19.35 4.41 1.60
CA GLY A 703 -18.86 4.07 0.26
C GLY A 703 -19.94 3.45 -0.64
N GLN A 704 -20.75 2.53 -0.10
CA GLN A 704 -21.89 1.94 -0.83
C GLN A 704 -22.97 2.96 -1.19
N LEU A 705 -23.11 4.04 -0.41
CA LEU A 705 -23.98 5.18 -0.72
C LEU A 705 -23.37 6.16 -1.74
N GLY A 706 -22.14 5.91 -2.21
CA GLY A 706 -21.46 6.72 -3.22
C GLY A 706 -20.60 7.85 -2.64
N TYR A 707 -20.43 7.92 -1.32
CA TYR A 707 -19.56 8.91 -0.69
C TYR A 707 -18.11 8.46 -0.63
N ARG A 708 -17.17 9.40 -0.74
CA ARG A 708 -15.74 9.13 -0.54
C ARG A 708 -15.35 9.37 0.91
N ILE A 709 -14.46 8.53 1.44
CA ILE A 709 -13.84 8.75 2.75
C ILE A 709 -12.50 9.43 2.54
N LEU A 710 -12.21 10.43 3.37
CA LEU A 710 -11.07 11.32 3.20
C LEU A 710 -10.18 11.27 4.43
N LEU A 711 -8.87 11.21 4.20
CA LEU A 711 -7.87 11.50 5.22
C LEU A 711 -7.21 12.83 4.90
N THR A 712 -7.21 13.76 5.86
CA THR A 712 -6.35 14.95 5.80
C THR A 712 -5.15 14.80 6.74
N PRO A 713 -3.90 14.92 6.22
CA PRO A 713 -2.70 14.90 7.04
C PRO A 713 -2.43 16.22 7.75
N PHE A 714 -3.27 17.24 7.48
CA PHE A 714 -3.12 18.60 7.97
C PHE A 714 -3.92 18.84 9.27
N ALA A 715 -4.93 18.01 9.55
CA ALA A 715 -5.51 17.90 10.89
C ALA A 715 -4.67 16.89 11.69
N ARG A 716 -4.00 17.34 12.75
CA ARG A 716 -3.10 16.49 13.55
C ARG A 716 -3.50 16.55 15.03
N LEU A 717 -3.67 15.37 15.62
CA LEU A 717 -3.90 15.21 17.05
C LEU A 717 -2.97 14.14 17.60
N ARG A 718 -2.67 14.24 18.90
CA ARG A 718 -1.96 13.19 19.63
C ARG A 718 -2.98 12.36 20.40
N HIS A 719 -2.93 11.06 20.24
CA HIS A 719 -3.77 10.10 20.94
C HIS A 719 -2.92 9.42 22.00
N LEU A 720 -3.32 9.52 23.27
CA LEU A 720 -2.52 9.02 24.39
C LEU A 720 -2.64 7.49 24.61
N GLU A 721 -3.41 6.81 23.72
CA GLU A 721 -3.73 5.39 23.55
C GLU A 721 -3.68 4.48 24.80
N SER A 722 -4.76 3.71 25.02
CA SER A 722 -4.85 2.64 26.02
C SER A 722 -4.78 3.09 27.49
N ALA A 723 -4.97 4.38 27.77
CA ALA A 723 -5.07 4.87 29.15
C ALA A 723 -6.41 4.49 29.82
N SER A 724 -7.47 4.17 29.05
CA SER A 724 -8.81 3.84 29.57
C SER A 724 -9.32 2.41 29.27
N ARG A 725 -8.98 1.81 28.12
CA ARG A 725 -9.69 0.61 27.61
C ARG A 725 -8.99 -0.75 27.75
N GLY A 726 -7.68 -0.81 28.00
CA GLY A 726 -6.93 -2.08 27.97
C GLY A 726 -6.96 -2.78 26.59
N SER A 727 -6.35 -3.95 26.47
CA SER A 727 -6.23 -4.67 25.19
C SER A 727 -7.44 -5.58 24.91
N ASP A 728 -7.92 -5.59 23.66
CA ASP A 728 -8.91 -6.55 23.16
C ASP A 728 -8.41 -8.00 23.19
N HIS A 729 -7.09 -8.21 23.35
CA HIS A 729 -6.46 -9.52 23.46
C HIS A 729 -6.47 -10.08 24.89
N THR A 730 -7.18 -9.43 25.82
CA THR A 730 -7.47 -10.04 27.13
C THR A 730 -8.52 -11.15 26.98
N SER A 731 -8.41 -12.21 27.80
CA SER A 731 -9.29 -13.40 27.72
C SER A 731 -10.79 -13.07 27.86
N ALA A 732 -11.14 -11.99 28.57
CA ALA A 732 -12.52 -11.54 28.74
C ALA A 732 -13.12 -10.88 27.48
N ASN A 733 -12.28 -10.27 26.63
CA ASN A 733 -12.70 -9.47 25.48
C ASN A 733 -12.58 -10.20 24.14
N PHE A 734 -11.75 -11.24 24.09
CA PHE A 734 -11.45 -12.01 22.88
C PHE A 734 -12.70 -12.60 22.21
N SER A 735 -13.64 -13.15 22.98
CA SER A 735 -14.87 -13.76 22.44
C SER A 735 -15.78 -12.74 21.72
N ARG A 736 -15.83 -11.48 22.20
CA ARG A 736 -16.55 -10.39 21.51
C ARG A 736 -15.81 -10.03 20.23
N PHE A 737 -14.52 -9.70 20.34
CA PHE A 737 -13.69 -9.30 19.21
C PHE A 737 -13.76 -10.33 18.07
N ARG A 738 -13.74 -11.62 18.40
CA ARG A 738 -13.87 -12.70 17.42
C ARG A 738 -15.20 -12.65 16.65
N ARG A 739 -16.33 -12.39 17.32
CA ARG A 739 -17.64 -12.26 16.66
C ARG A 739 -17.69 -11.04 15.74
N GLU A 740 -17.16 -9.90 16.19
CA GLU A 740 -17.08 -8.67 15.39
C GLU A 740 -16.20 -8.89 14.14
N LEU A 741 -15.06 -9.56 14.31
CA LEU A 741 -14.17 -9.96 13.21
C LEU A 741 -14.89 -10.89 12.22
N ASP A 742 -15.53 -11.96 12.70
CA ASP A 742 -16.24 -12.91 11.84
C ASP A 742 -17.42 -12.23 11.11
N TYR A 743 -18.09 -11.25 11.73
CA TYR A 743 -19.09 -10.41 11.07
C TYR A 743 -18.48 -9.60 9.93
N MET A 744 -17.37 -8.87 10.17
CA MET A 744 -16.70 -8.07 9.15
C MET A 744 -16.24 -8.92 7.97
N LEU A 745 -15.60 -10.06 8.24
CA LEU A 745 -15.13 -10.98 7.19
C LEU A 745 -16.28 -11.57 6.38
N CYS A 746 -17.43 -11.84 6.99
CA CYS A 746 -18.61 -12.33 6.27
C CYS A 746 -19.27 -11.22 5.44
N ARG A 747 -19.51 -10.06 6.04
CA ARG A 747 -20.28 -8.95 5.44
C ARG A 747 -19.51 -8.26 4.32
N TRP A 748 -18.22 -8.01 4.53
CA TRP A 748 -17.39 -7.16 3.68
C TRP A 748 -16.31 -7.94 2.91
N SER A 749 -16.47 -9.26 2.75
CA SER A 749 -15.47 -10.13 2.12
C SER A 749 -14.94 -9.62 0.77
N ARG A 750 -15.80 -8.99 -0.04
CA ARG A 750 -15.44 -8.45 -1.36
C ARG A 750 -14.58 -7.20 -1.24
N GLU A 751 -15.02 -6.23 -0.44
CA GLU A 751 -14.32 -4.96 -0.21
C GLU A 751 -12.98 -5.19 0.49
N LEU A 752 -12.94 -6.13 1.44
CA LEU A 752 -11.71 -6.52 2.14
C LEU A 752 -10.67 -7.18 1.22
N ALA A 753 -11.10 -7.79 0.12
CA ALA A 753 -10.19 -8.38 -0.88
C ALA A 753 -9.58 -7.33 -1.83
N TYR A 754 -10.27 -6.19 -2.02
CA TYR A 754 -9.90 -5.15 -2.97
C TYR A 754 -10.11 -3.74 -2.38
N ASP A 755 -9.03 -3.14 -1.90
CA ASP A 755 -9.02 -1.75 -1.44
C ASP A 755 -8.60 -0.82 -2.60
N PRO A 756 -9.47 0.07 -3.09
CA PRO A 756 -9.12 1.01 -4.17
C PRO A 756 -7.98 1.97 -3.80
N ALA A 757 -7.75 2.23 -2.51
CA ALA A 757 -6.67 3.09 -2.05
C ALA A 757 -5.31 2.36 -1.95
N TYR A 758 -5.25 1.06 -2.26
CA TYR A 758 -4.05 0.22 -2.10
C TYR A 758 -3.81 -0.72 -3.29
N ASN A 759 -2.68 -0.50 -3.98
CA ASN A 759 -2.35 -1.20 -5.21
C ASN A 759 -2.24 -2.74 -5.01
N PRO A 760 -2.74 -3.57 -5.94
CA PRO A 760 -2.68 -5.03 -5.84
C PRO A 760 -1.25 -5.62 -5.93
N ASN A 761 -0.27 -4.86 -6.41
CA ASN A 761 1.15 -5.21 -6.39
C ASN A 761 1.81 -4.99 -5.02
N LEU A 762 1.10 -4.44 -4.04
CA LEU A 762 1.57 -4.25 -2.68
C LEU A 762 1.08 -5.36 -1.73
N SER A 763 1.94 -5.74 -0.80
CA SER A 763 1.71 -6.81 0.17
C SER A 763 0.61 -6.44 1.16
N LEU A 764 -0.25 -7.41 1.48
CA LEU A 764 -1.20 -7.35 2.58
C LEU A 764 -0.64 -7.90 3.90
N LEU A 765 0.61 -8.39 3.91
CA LEU A 765 1.22 -8.94 5.13
C LEU A 765 1.58 -7.84 6.15
N GLY A 766 1.78 -6.61 5.68
CA GLY A 766 2.07 -5.43 6.48
C GLY A 766 1.72 -4.14 5.74
N ALA A 767 1.62 -3.04 6.48
CA ALA A 767 1.35 -1.70 5.92
C ALA A 767 2.65 -0.95 5.56
N ASP A 768 3.69 -1.70 5.15
CA ASP A 768 5.04 -1.20 4.87
C ASP A 768 5.30 -0.96 3.37
N TYR A 769 4.29 -1.14 2.52
CA TYR A 769 4.35 -0.92 1.07
C TYR A 769 5.42 -1.78 0.36
N ALA A 770 5.73 -2.96 0.91
CA ALA A 770 6.53 -3.96 0.21
C ALA A 770 5.76 -4.55 -0.99
N PRO A 771 6.45 -5.02 -2.07
CA PRO A 771 5.78 -5.76 -3.13
C PRO A 771 5.10 -7.02 -2.59
N ALA A 772 3.98 -7.39 -3.20
CA ALA A 772 3.35 -8.68 -3.00
C ALA A 772 4.06 -9.77 -3.82
N PHE A 773 4.28 -10.93 -3.20
CA PHE A 773 4.85 -12.12 -3.83
C PHE A 773 3.89 -13.31 -3.63
N PRO A 774 3.10 -13.71 -4.66
CA PRO A 774 2.92 -13.04 -5.94
C PRO A 774 2.07 -11.75 -5.84
N PRO A 775 2.12 -10.85 -6.83
CA PRO A 775 1.17 -9.75 -6.93
C PRO A 775 -0.27 -10.25 -7.05
N ARG A 776 -1.23 -9.44 -6.58
CA ARG A 776 -2.67 -9.74 -6.67
C ARG A 776 -3.29 -9.25 -7.98
N ALA A 777 -2.53 -8.53 -8.82
CA ALA A 777 -2.98 -8.08 -10.13
C ALA A 777 -3.12 -9.27 -11.09
N HIS A 778 -4.26 -9.36 -11.77
CA HIS A 778 -4.53 -10.43 -12.70
C HIS A 778 -3.94 -10.12 -14.10
N LYS A 779 -3.25 -11.09 -14.72
CA LYS A 779 -2.67 -10.97 -16.07
C LYS A 779 -3.68 -11.41 -17.13
N PRO A 780 -4.32 -10.49 -17.89
CA PRO A 780 -5.43 -10.83 -18.79
C PRO A 780 -5.05 -11.78 -19.94
N TRP A 781 -3.76 -11.84 -20.30
CA TRP A 781 -3.27 -12.76 -21.34
C TRP A 781 -3.09 -14.21 -20.86
N GLN A 782 -3.13 -14.48 -19.55
CA GLN A 782 -2.94 -15.83 -18.99
C GLN A 782 -4.25 -16.63 -18.89
N GLU A 783 -5.41 -15.97 -18.86
CA GLU A 783 -6.73 -16.64 -18.85
C GLU A 783 -7.07 -17.34 -20.17
N ASN A 784 -6.60 -16.79 -21.29
CA ASN A 784 -6.94 -17.32 -22.61
C ASN A 784 -6.15 -18.59 -22.97
N ALA A 785 -4.95 -18.79 -22.40
CA ALA A 785 -4.15 -20.00 -22.60
C ALA A 785 -4.80 -21.24 -21.95
N ALA A 786 -5.59 -21.07 -20.89
CA ALA A 786 -6.27 -22.19 -20.22
C ALA A 786 -7.53 -22.68 -20.96
N ASN A 787 -8.08 -21.85 -21.87
CA ASN A 787 -9.27 -22.18 -22.66
C ASN A 787 -8.95 -22.75 -24.05
N SER A 788 -7.68 -22.75 -24.49
CA SER A 788 -7.26 -23.37 -25.76
C SER A 788 -6.94 -24.87 -25.66
N ASP A 789 -6.85 -25.41 -24.43
CA ASP A 789 -6.58 -26.83 -24.14
C ASP A 789 -7.85 -27.62 -23.67
N ARG A 790 -9.04 -27.07 -23.92
CA ARG A 790 -10.34 -27.76 -23.75
C ARG A 790 -11.11 -27.78 -25.06
#